data_AF-A0A9W5Y8A9-F1
#
_entry.id   AF-A0A9W5Y8A9-F1
#
_cell.length_a   1.000
_cell.length_b   1.000
_cell.length_c   1.000
_cell.angle_alpha   90.00
_cell.angle_beta   90.00
_cell.angle_gamma   90.00
#
_symmetry.space_group_name_H-M   'P 1'
#
loop_
_entity.id
_entity.type
_entity.pdbx_description
1 polymer ?
#
loop_
_entity_poly.entity_id
_entity_poly.type
_entity_poly.pdbx_seq_one_letter_code
_entity_poly.pdbx_strand_id
1 'polypeptide(L)'
;MAIHDIKVGIYEKEYAIPRITFVTLDSNILIIKMYGKNGEVINLTNSTVRINYEDETGNKYYQDQNSGCIIKDAEKGSIEVTINNGIFNDSKEIKAEVVIRTGQDRITTNEFSFDSRFPIDLDSNVVPPQEIELWTVTLEKVKKQLDTSMADISVEVNDNANRISDISYKSADGSINDITLSKKGFTLDDGRYVEFKAKHTNTGHVTLNVNSSGAKSLKNADATELGIGDIKANSYYRAIYNGSFFLLASKGGIEVNDTKEGSFKIDAGETITKGDLIELINGKIIKVRSVKPSVSTKTVLNDDGPYDISVTRLTDEKALVCYKDHNQDDYDTVCILNINKTTVSAGPETVLNYNSDRMYHTLVTRLTDEKVLVCYTDVNNDDYSTACVLNIKGTTITAGPETDLNGNSPYDISLTRLTDEKALICYTDVKYRGTACILNIDGTTITAGPEMVFNSNRTYYISAIRLTDEKALVCYIDVNGDDCSTACVLKINGTTIKSGIETIINSDSLCDISLIRLTDEKALICYTDTKYNNHGVACILNIDDTTITVCRETIFNNDSLYDISLTRLTDEKALVCYQVMNRNKYGTACVLNIEGTTITADQEKVFNSNNTYDISVTRLTDEKALVCYIDVNRHNNKCIACVLNITKDPNGIALQNGTENQTIKVIHW
;
A
#
# COMPACT_ATOMS: atom_id res chain seq x y z
N MET A 1 -4.98 18.60 48.56
CA MET A 1 -3.78 17.97 47.98
C MET A 1 -2.74 17.77 49.07
N ALA A 2 -2.56 16.51 49.50
CA ALA A 2 -1.55 16.14 50.50
C ALA A 2 -0.35 15.50 49.81
N ILE A 3 0.86 15.81 50.30
CA ILE A 3 2.12 15.22 49.80
C ILE A 3 2.72 14.37 50.92
N HIS A 4 3.02 13.12 50.62
CA HIS A 4 3.62 12.17 51.56
C HIS A 4 4.97 11.69 51.01
N ASP A 5 6.04 11.88 51.77
CA ASP A 5 7.38 11.37 51.43
C ASP A 5 7.63 10.05 52.16
N ILE A 6 7.94 8.98 51.42
CA ILE A 6 8.29 7.67 51.99
C ILE A 6 9.58 7.10 51.42
N LYS A 7 10.20 6.22 52.20
CA LYS A 7 11.36 5.43 51.80
C LYS A 7 10.97 3.96 51.76
N VAL A 8 11.33 3.28 50.68
CA VAL A 8 11.04 1.84 50.51
C VAL A 8 12.32 1.14 50.09
N GLY A 9 12.60 -0.01 50.70
CA GLY A 9 13.75 -0.85 50.37
C GLY A 9 13.35 -2.09 49.57
N ILE A 10 14.36 -2.86 49.15
CA ILE A 10 14.20 -4.19 48.55
C ILE A 10 14.75 -5.26 49.50
N TYR A 11 14.24 -6.50 49.41
CA TYR A 11 14.68 -7.66 50.20
C TYR A 11 14.66 -7.40 51.73
N GLU A 12 15.72 -7.73 52.46
CA GLU A 12 15.77 -7.61 53.94
C GLU A 12 15.89 -6.16 54.44
N LYS A 13 15.90 -5.16 53.55
CA LYS A 13 16.04 -3.75 53.94
C LYS A 13 14.67 -3.09 54.14
N GLU A 14 14.19 -3.11 55.38
CA GLU A 14 12.96 -2.43 55.76
C GLU A 14 13.19 -0.97 56.19
N TYR A 15 12.25 -0.11 55.84
CA TYR A 15 12.18 1.27 56.32
C TYR A 15 10.88 1.45 57.09
N ALA A 16 10.94 2.13 58.23
CA ALA A 16 9.73 2.51 58.95
C ALA A 16 8.95 3.53 58.11
N ILE A 17 7.74 3.15 57.69
CA ILE A 17 6.83 4.04 56.96
C ILE A 17 5.78 4.52 57.95
N PRO A 18 5.61 5.84 58.14
CA PRO A 18 4.55 6.36 59.01
C PRO A 18 3.19 5.92 58.45
N ARG A 19 2.20 5.71 59.33
CA ARG A 19 0.84 5.37 58.90
C ARG A 19 0.30 6.49 58.02
N ILE A 20 0.05 6.20 56.75
CA ILE A 20 -0.52 7.14 55.77
C ILE A 20 -2.01 6.82 55.64
N THR A 21 -2.84 7.86 55.66
CA THR A 21 -4.29 7.73 55.44
C THR A 21 -4.69 8.73 54.37
N PHE A 22 -5.21 8.24 53.25
CA PHE A 22 -5.73 9.05 52.17
C PHE A 22 -7.23 9.30 52.36
N VAL A 23 -7.67 10.54 52.08
CA VAL A 23 -9.09 10.90 52.03
C VAL A 23 -9.51 10.96 50.56
N THR A 24 -10.53 10.19 50.18
CA THR A 24 -10.87 9.90 48.78
C THR A 24 -11.51 11.04 47.97
N LEU A 25 -11.57 12.27 48.50
CA LEU A 25 -12.01 13.47 47.75
C LEU A 25 -10.85 14.39 47.32
N ASP A 26 -9.64 14.15 47.80
CA ASP A 26 -8.45 14.94 47.49
C ASP A 26 -7.49 14.19 46.55
N SER A 27 -6.84 14.89 45.62
CA SER A 27 -5.64 14.34 44.97
C SER A 27 -4.51 14.19 45.99
N ASN A 28 -4.06 12.96 46.22
CA ASN A 28 -2.95 12.65 47.13
C ASN A 28 -1.71 12.32 46.32
N ILE A 29 -0.56 12.87 46.71
CA ILE A 29 0.71 12.64 46.05
C ILE A 29 1.63 11.87 46.99
N LEU A 30 2.12 10.72 46.53
CA LEU A 30 3.10 9.92 47.24
C LEU A 30 4.45 10.03 46.53
N ILE A 31 5.44 10.57 47.22
CA ILE A 31 6.82 10.65 46.77
C ILE A 31 7.58 9.48 47.38
N ILE A 32 7.99 8.53 46.55
CA ILE A 32 8.64 7.29 47.00
C ILE A 32 10.10 7.33 46.59
N LYS A 33 10.99 7.20 47.58
CA LYS A 33 12.44 7.02 47.37
C LYS A 33 12.84 5.58 47.62
N MET A 34 13.52 4.98 46.64
CA MET A 34 13.80 3.55 46.64
C MET A 34 15.26 3.23 46.92
N TYR A 35 15.49 2.21 47.74
CA TYR A 35 16.82 1.82 48.21
C TYR A 35 17.09 0.33 47.99
N GLY A 36 18.32 0.03 47.58
CA GLY A 36 18.85 -1.31 47.39
C GLY A 36 19.10 -2.05 48.71
N LYS A 37 19.59 -3.28 48.61
CA LYS A 37 19.76 -4.18 49.77
C LYS A 37 20.70 -3.59 50.82
N ASN A 38 21.71 -2.82 50.41
CA ASN A 38 22.72 -2.24 51.32
C ASN A 38 22.42 -0.76 51.66
N GLY A 39 21.24 -0.25 51.28
CA GLY A 39 20.83 1.15 51.52
C GLY A 39 21.33 2.15 50.49
N GLU A 40 21.92 1.69 49.39
CA GLU A 40 22.22 2.48 48.20
C GLU A 40 20.93 2.95 47.51
N VAL A 41 20.97 4.11 46.84
CA VAL A 41 19.83 4.59 46.05
C VAL A 41 19.71 3.75 44.77
N ILE A 42 18.49 3.33 44.43
CA ILE A 42 18.22 2.65 43.15
C ILE A 42 18.11 3.70 42.05
N ASN A 43 19.05 3.70 41.11
CA ASN A 43 19.01 4.60 39.95
C ASN A 43 17.96 4.12 38.94
N LEU A 44 17.09 5.02 38.48
CA LEU A 44 15.98 4.73 37.57
C LEU A 44 16.21 5.21 36.13
N THR A 45 17.43 5.65 35.78
CA THR A 45 17.75 6.06 34.41
C THR A 45 17.47 4.91 33.45
N ASN A 46 16.77 5.19 32.35
CA ASN A 46 16.30 4.21 31.35
C ASN A 46 15.41 3.08 31.93
N SER A 47 14.73 3.34 33.04
CA SER A 47 13.81 2.39 33.67
C SER A 47 12.35 2.72 33.36
N THR A 48 11.49 1.70 33.40
CA THR A 48 10.04 1.90 33.57
C THR A 48 9.64 1.52 34.98
N VAL A 49 8.67 2.24 35.53
CA VAL A 49 8.17 2.04 36.89
C VAL A 49 6.66 1.87 36.87
N ARG A 50 6.18 1.04 37.78
CA ARG A 50 4.77 0.97 38.13
C ARG A 50 4.63 0.65 39.61
N ILE A 51 3.51 1.01 40.19
CA ILE A 51 3.12 0.61 41.53
C ILE A 51 1.93 -0.32 41.43
N ASN A 52 1.98 -1.47 42.12
CA ASN A 52 0.86 -2.40 42.23
C ASN A 52 0.21 -2.21 43.60
N TYR A 53 -1.09 -2.44 43.67
CA TYR A 53 -1.87 -2.40 44.89
C TYR A 53 -2.69 -3.66 45.06
N GLU A 54 -2.96 -4.02 46.30
CA GLU A 54 -3.93 -5.05 46.68
C GLU A 54 -4.79 -4.51 47.82
N ASP A 55 -6.11 -4.51 47.64
CA ASP A 55 -7.07 -4.10 48.68
C ASP A 55 -7.36 -5.24 49.66
N GLU A 56 -8.08 -4.93 50.76
CA GLU A 56 -8.44 -5.92 51.79
C GLU A 56 -9.33 -7.07 51.28
N THR A 57 -9.95 -6.92 50.10
CA THR A 57 -10.77 -7.96 49.45
C THR A 57 -9.98 -8.79 48.44
N GLY A 58 -8.71 -8.48 48.22
CA GLY A 58 -7.82 -9.17 47.29
C GLY A 58 -7.88 -8.65 45.85
N ASN A 59 -8.57 -7.53 45.58
CA ASN A 59 -8.55 -6.93 44.26
C ASN A 59 -7.21 -6.27 44.01
N LYS A 60 -6.69 -6.42 42.79
CA LYS A 60 -5.38 -5.91 42.39
C LYS A 60 -5.50 -4.76 41.41
N TYR A 61 -4.74 -3.71 41.67
CA TYR A 61 -4.69 -2.49 40.87
C TYR A 61 -3.24 -2.17 40.51
N TYR A 62 -3.02 -1.32 39.51
CA TYR A 62 -1.68 -0.77 39.27
C TYR A 62 -1.76 0.63 38.66
N GLN A 63 -0.72 1.43 38.89
CA GLN A 63 -0.47 2.69 38.18
C GLN A 63 0.93 2.65 37.56
N ASP A 64 1.02 3.03 36.30
CA ASP A 64 2.24 3.22 35.51
C ASP A 64 2.40 4.70 35.11
N GLN A 65 3.39 4.99 34.26
CA GLN A 65 3.68 6.36 33.81
C GLN A 65 2.49 7.07 33.16
N ASN A 66 1.61 6.33 32.48
CA ASN A 66 0.44 6.90 31.81
C ASN A 66 -0.75 7.11 32.76
N SER A 67 -0.71 6.46 33.93
CA SER A 67 -1.82 6.42 34.89
C SER A 67 -1.48 7.02 36.25
N GLY A 68 -0.37 7.77 36.35
CA GLY A 68 -0.04 8.61 37.49
C GLY A 68 1.18 8.20 38.32
N CYS A 69 1.97 7.22 37.88
CA CYS A 69 3.23 6.79 38.53
C CYS A 69 4.44 7.20 37.67
N ILE A 70 5.00 8.38 37.93
CA ILE A 70 6.06 8.98 37.12
C ILE A 70 7.41 8.99 37.83
N ILE A 71 8.50 8.92 37.06
CA ILE A 71 9.85 9.09 37.60
C ILE A 71 10.07 10.59 37.84
N LYS A 72 10.22 10.98 39.10
CA LYS A 72 10.42 12.38 39.50
C LYS A 72 11.88 12.79 39.44
N ASP A 73 12.77 11.92 39.89
CA ASP A 73 14.22 12.12 39.86
C ASP A 73 14.89 10.75 39.73
N ALA A 74 15.39 10.45 38.52
CA ALA A 74 15.91 9.14 38.18
C ALA A 74 17.20 8.80 38.93
N GLU A 75 18.12 9.78 39.06
CA GLU A 75 19.40 9.59 39.74
C GLU A 75 19.23 9.44 41.26
N LYS A 76 18.18 10.07 41.82
CA LYS A 76 17.84 9.94 43.25
C LYS A 76 16.86 8.81 43.56
N GLY A 77 16.52 7.97 42.59
CA GLY A 77 15.61 6.84 42.80
C GLY A 77 14.22 7.24 43.28
N SER A 78 13.73 8.38 42.82
CA SER A 78 12.49 8.99 43.30
C SER A 78 11.39 8.88 42.24
N ILE A 79 10.24 8.36 42.64
CA ILE A 79 9.00 8.39 41.85
C ILE A 79 7.94 9.24 42.55
N GLU A 80 7.01 9.75 41.76
CA GLU A 80 5.80 10.44 42.20
C GLU A 80 4.59 9.65 41.75
N VAL A 81 3.72 9.32 42.71
CA VAL A 81 2.49 8.58 42.47
C VAL A 81 1.32 9.48 42.84
N THR A 82 0.51 9.81 41.84
CA THR A 82 -0.72 10.58 42.03
C THR A 82 -1.89 9.64 42.25
N ILE A 83 -2.41 9.61 43.47
CA ILE A 83 -3.57 8.82 43.89
C ILE A 83 -4.79 9.73 43.81
N ASN A 84 -5.57 9.58 42.74
CA ASN A 84 -6.80 10.34 42.49
C ASN A 84 -8.04 9.65 43.06
N ASN A 85 -9.13 10.41 43.16
CA ASN A 85 -10.43 9.94 43.64
C ASN A 85 -10.90 8.71 42.84
N GLY A 86 -11.32 7.64 43.53
CA GLY A 86 -11.93 6.45 42.93
C GLY A 86 -11.00 5.26 42.66
N ILE A 87 -9.70 5.34 42.99
CA ILE A 87 -8.78 4.19 42.81
C ILE A 87 -9.05 3.09 43.86
N PHE A 88 -9.47 3.46 45.08
CA PHE A 88 -9.72 2.52 46.18
C PHE A 88 -11.07 2.79 46.84
N ASN A 89 -11.76 1.73 47.27
CA ASN A 89 -12.87 1.82 48.23
C ASN A 89 -12.34 2.12 49.65
N ASP A 90 -13.22 2.41 50.62
CA ASP A 90 -12.83 2.48 52.05
C ASP A 90 -12.24 1.13 52.46
N SER A 91 -10.92 1.15 52.64
CA SER A 91 -10.10 -0.03 52.89
C SER A 91 -9.16 0.32 54.01
N LYS A 92 -9.21 -0.48 55.07
CA LYS A 92 -8.39 -0.23 56.27
C LYS A 92 -6.94 -0.64 56.07
N GLU A 93 -6.64 -1.32 54.97
CA GLU A 93 -5.29 -1.68 54.59
C GLU A 93 -5.19 -1.89 53.07
N ILE A 94 -4.44 -1.03 52.40
CA ILE A 94 -4.06 -1.21 50.99
C ILE A 94 -2.58 -1.52 50.96
N LYS A 95 -2.25 -2.71 50.48
CA LYS A 95 -0.87 -3.17 50.30
C LYS A 95 -0.36 -2.65 48.96
N ALA A 96 0.88 -2.20 48.92
CA ALA A 96 1.50 -1.66 47.73
C ALA A 96 2.96 -2.12 47.57
N GLU A 97 3.37 -2.29 46.33
CA GLU A 97 4.76 -2.57 45.95
C GLU A 97 5.11 -1.82 44.66
N VAL A 98 6.35 -1.36 44.53
CA VAL A 98 6.85 -0.73 43.30
C VAL A 98 7.62 -1.76 42.50
N VAL A 99 7.29 -1.87 41.21
CA VAL A 99 7.98 -2.70 40.23
C VAL A 99 8.77 -1.80 39.28
N ILE A 100 10.06 -2.06 39.19
CA ILE A 100 11.01 -1.37 38.32
C ILE A 100 11.46 -2.36 37.25
N ARG A 101 11.48 -1.93 35.99
CA ARG A 101 12.05 -2.69 34.87
C ARG A 101 13.18 -1.92 34.21
N THR A 102 14.36 -2.53 34.20
CA THR A 102 15.58 -2.02 33.57
C THR A 102 16.05 -3.02 32.51
N GLY A 103 15.81 -2.74 31.22
CA GLY A 103 16.16 -3.68 30.15
C GLY A 103 15.50 -5.05 30.33
N GLN A 104 16.26 -6.06 30.77
CA GLN A 104 15.78 -7.42 31.07
C GLN A 104 15.52 -7.73 32.56
N ASP A 105 15.97 -6.87 33.47
CA ASP A 105 15.85 -7.10 34.90
C ASP A 105 14.55 -6.53 35.47
N ARG A 106 13.96 -7.26 36.41
CA ARG A 106 12.79 -6.86 37.20
C ARG A 106 13.17 -6.76 38.66
N ILE A 107 13.00 -5.58 39.25
CA ILE A 107 13.19 -5.33 40.67
C ILE A 107 11.83 -5.01 41.28
N THR A 108 11.51 -5.60 42.43
CA THR A 108 10.30 -5.30 43.20
C THR A 108 10.70 -4.83 44.59
N THR A 109 10.10 -3.75 45.07
CA THR A 109 10.30 -3.29 46.45
C THR A 109 9.62 -4.22 47.45
N ASN A 110 9.96 -4.05 48.73
CA ASN A 110 9.14 -4.63 49.79
C ASN A 110 7.73 -4.05 49.76
N GLU A 111 6.77 -4.84 50.22
CA GLU A 111 5.40 -4.41 50.41
C GLU A 111 5.32 -3.34 51.51
N PHE A 112 4.49 -2.33 51.30
CA PHE A 112 4.14 -1.33 52.30
C PHE A 112 2.64 -1.05 52.27
N SER A 113 2.07 -0.64 53.41
CA SER A 113 0.63 -0.45 53.54
C SER A 113 0.26 1.01 53.84
N PHE A 114 -0.91 1.41 53.36
CA PHE A 114 -1.58 2.67 53.72
C PHE A 114 -3.09 2.46 53.80
N ASP A 115 -3.80 3.39 54.44
CA ASP A 115 -5.25 3.31 54.62
C ASP A 115 -5.95 4.28 53.64
N SER A 116 -7.13 3.91 53.14
CA SER A 116 -8.03 4.81 52.40
C SER A 116 -9.31 4.98 53.19
N ARG A 117 -9.78 6.23 53.37
CA ARG A 117 -11.04 6.54 54.05
C ARG A 117 -11.96 7.40 53.21
N PHE A 118 -13.26 7.10 53.26
CA PHE A 118 -14.26 8.00 52.71
C PHE A 118 -14.32 9.30 53.52
N PRO A 119 -14.44 10.47 52.85
CA PRO A 119 -14.85 11.68 53.50
C PRO A 119 -16.31 11.57 53.93
N ILE A 120 -16.55 12.11 55.10
CA ILE A 120 -17.87 12.29 55.69
C ILE A 120 -18.30 13.71 55.33
N ASP A 121 -19.48 13.89 54.74
CA ASP A 121 -20.01 15.22 54.46
C ASP A 121 -20.36 15.99 55.76
N LEU A 122 -20.72 17.27 55.65
CA LEU A 122 -21.07 18.10 56.82
C LEU A 122 -22.26 17.56 57.63
N ASP A 123 -23.06 16.66 57.05
CA ASP A 123 -24.24 16.03 57.65
C ASP A 123 -23.97 14.58 58.11
N SER A 124 -22.70 14.18 58.18
CA SER A 124 -22.26 12.85 58.62
C SER A 124 -22.53 11.67 57.67
N ASN A 125 -22.82 11.93 56.38
CA ASN A 125 -23.05 10.88 55.38
C ASN A 125 -21.76 10.52 54.63
N VAL A 126 -21.63 9.23 54.29
CA VAL A 126 -20.55 8.70 53.44
C VAL A 126 -20.79 9.13 52.00
N VAL A 127 -19.85 9.84 51.39
CA VAL A 127 -19.92 10.19 49.95
C VAL A 127 -19.37 9.03 49.12
N PRO A 128 -20.19 8.34 48.28
CA PRO A 128 -19.70 7.24 47.46
C PRO A 128 -18.81 7.74 46.31
N PRO A 129 -17.79 6.96 45.89
CA PRO A 129 -16.92 7.34 44.77
C PRO A 129 -17.68 7.30 43.43
N GLN A 130 -17.18 8.05 42.45
CA GLN A 130 -17.67 8.02 41.07
C GLN A 130 -17.47 6.62 40.47
N GLU A 131 -18.50 6.01 39.88
CA GLU A 131 -18.41 4.67 39.27
C GLU A 131 -17.40 4.68 38.10
N ILE A 132 -16.34 3.88 38.22
CA ILE A 132 -15.41 3.59 37.13
C ILE A 132 -15.63 2.14 36.69
N GLU A 133 -15.83 1.92 35.39
CA GLU A 133 -15.99 0.57 34.84
C GLU A 133 -14.65 -0.18 34.94
N LEU A 134 -14.59 -1.24 35.75
CA LEU A 134 -13.38 -2.03 35.99
C LEU A 134 -12.88 -2.65 34.69
N TRP A 135 -11.57 -2.64 34.45
CA TRP A 135 -10.93 -3.26 33.27
C TRP A 135 -11.28 -4.75 33.09
N THR A 136 -11.63 -5.44 34.18
CA THR A 136 -12.14 -6.81 34.19
C THR A 136 -13.48 -6.93 33.44
N VAL A 137 -14.38 -5.95 33.60
CA VAL A 137 -15.65 -5.88 32.87
C VAL A 137 -15.38 -5.60 31.39
N THR A 138 -14.43 -4.71 31.07
CA THR A 138 -14.02 -4.44 29.68
C THR A 138 -13.43 -5.69 29.02
N LEU A 139 -12.59 -6.45 29.73
CA LEU A 139 -12.05 -7.72 29.25
C LEU A 139 -13.13 -8.77 29.01
N GLU A 140 -14.12 -8.87 29.89
CA GLU A 140 -15.24 -9.80 29.70
C GLU A 140 -16.06 -9.44 28.46
N LYS A 141 -16.29 -8.15 28.19
CA LYS A 141 -16.95 -7.69 26.96
C LYS A 141 -16.16 -8.06 25.71
N VAL A 142 -14.84 -7.82 25.71
CA VAL A 142 -13.95 -8.18 24.59
C VAL A 142 -13.92 -9.69 24.39
N LYS A 143 -13.81 -10.47 25.47
CA LYS A 143 -13.85 -11.94 25.40
C LYS A 143 -15.15 -12.45 24.80
N LYS A 144 -16.29 -11.90 25.22
CA LYS A 144 -17.60 -12.25 24.68
C LYS A 144 -17.74 -11.92 23.19
N GLN A 145 -17.20 -10.79 22.74
CA GLN A 145 -17.14 -10.45 21.31
C GLN A 145 -16.29 -11.45 20.54
N LEU A 146 -15.11 -11.80 21.06
CA LEU A 146 -14.21 -12.76 20.42
C LEU A 146 -14.85 -14.15 20.30
N ASP A 147 -15.50 -14.65 21.36
CA ASP A 147 -16.20 -15.93 21.35
C ASP A 147 -17.34 -15.96 20.31
N THR A 148 -18.04 -14.83 20.14
CA THR A 148 -19.11 -14.68 19.14
C THR A 148 -18.53 -14.71 17.72
N SER A 149 -17.51 -13.91 17.45
CA SER A 149 -16.86 -13.89 16.12
C SER A 149 -16.26 -15.25 15.74
N MET A 150 -15.70 -15.98 16.71
CA MET A 150 -15.18 -17.33 16.48
C MET A 150 -16.28 -18.35 16.11
N ALA A 151 -17.47 -18.21 16.70
CA ALA A 151 -18.62 -19.03 16.33
C ALA A 151 -19.09 -18.72 14.90
N ASP A 152 -19.21 -17.45 14.53
CA ASP A 152 -19.63 -17.01 13.20
C ASP A 152 -18.65 -17.47 12.10
N ILE A 153 -17.34 -17.30 12.33
CA ILE A 153 -16.29 -17.78 11.42
C ILE A 153 -16.39 -19.30 11.25
N SER A 154 -16.65 -20.05 12.33
CA SER A 154 -16.79 -21.51 12.25
C SER A 154 -17.98 -21.94 11.40
N VAL A 155 -19.09 -21.19 11.45
CA VAL A 155 -20.25 -21.41 10.57
C VAL A 155 -19.89 -21.10 9.12
N GLU A 156 -19.28 -19.95 8.86
CA GLU A 156 -18.93 -19.53 7.50
C GLU A 156 -17.89 -20.46 6.85
N VAL A 157 -16.90 -20.93 7.61
CA VAL A 157 -15.93 -21.93 7.14
C VAL A 157 -16.63 -23.24 6.78
N ASN A 158 -17.59 -23.68 7.58
CA ASN A 158 -18.37 -24.88 7.28
C ASN A 158 -19.25 -24.69 6.04
N ASP A 159 -19.89 -23.54 5.87
CA ASP A 159 -20.68 -23.21 4.70
C ASP A 159 -19.83 -23.10 3.44
N ASN A 160 -18.66 -22.49 3.52
CA ASN A 160 -17.69 -22.45 2.43
C ASN A 160 -17.15 -23.84 2.10
N ALA A 161 -16.85 -24.68 3.09
CA ALA A 161 -16.49 -26.07 2.87
C ALA A 161 -17.61 -26.86 2.18
N ASN A 162 -18.88 -26.61 2.56
CA ASN A 162 -20.04 -27.18 1.91
C ASN A 162 -20.15 -26.71 0.44
N ARG A 163 -20.03 -25.40 0.19
CA ARG A 163 -20.07 -24.80 -1.17
C ARG A 163 -18.94 -25.30 -2.06
N ILE A 164 -17.72 -25.44 -1.53
CA ILE A 164 -16.57 -26.01 -2.26
C ILE A 164 -16.82 -27.49 -2.59
N SER A 165 -17.42 -28.24 -1.66
CA SER A 165 -17.77 -29.64 -1.90
C SER A 165 -18.83 -29.84 -2.99
N ASP A 166 -19.66 -28.83 -3.25
CA ASP A 166 -20.69 -28.80 -4.30
C ASP A 166 -20.14 -28.45 -5.70
N ILE A 167 -19.00 -27.76 -5.79
CA ILE A 167 -18.40 -27.30 -7.05
C ILE A 167 -17.59 -28.41 -7.76
N SER A 168 -17.19 -29.46 -7.05
CA SER A 168 -16.34 -30.53 -7.62
C SER A 168 -17.16 -31.70 -8.18
N TYR A 169 -16.83 -32.15 -9.39
CA TYR A 169 -17.33 -33.42 -9.93
C TYR A 169 -16.98 -34.60 -9.00
N LYS A 170 -17.81 -35.64 -8.97
CA LYS A 170 -17.50 -36.88 -8.22
C LYS A 170 -17.09 -37.99 -9.17
N SER A 171 -16.08 -38.77 -8.80
CA SER A 171 -15.79 -40.01 -9.52
C SER A 171 -16.97 -40.97 -9.36
N ALA A 172 -17.50 -41.47 -10.49
CA ALA A 172 -18.55 -42.48 -10.49
C ALA A 172 -18.07 -43.76 -9.80
N ASP A 173 -18.90 -44.33 -8.93
CA ASP A 173 -18.75 -45.70 -8.42
C ASP A 173 -19.79 -46.62 -9.07
N GLY A 174 -19.83 -47.88 -8.66
CA GLY A 174 -20.81 -48.86 -9.16
C GLY A 174 -20.30 -49.69 -10.34
N SER A 175 -21.24 -50.19 -11.15
CA SER A 175 -20.98 -51.08 -12.29
C SER A 175 -20.89 -50.29 -13.60
N ILE A 176 -20.55 -50.99 -14.70
CA ILE A 176 -20.45 -50.39 -16.05
C ILE A 176 -21.75 -49.71 -16.53
N ASN A 177 -22.90 -50.18 -16.04
CA ASN A 177 -24.23 -49.68 -16.42
C ASN A 177 -25.05 -49.23 -15.20
N ASP A 178 -24.55 -49.39 -13.98
CA ASP A 178 -25.20 -48.93 -12.75
C ASP A 178 -24.28 -47.98 -11.99
N ILE A 179 -24.40 -46.69 -12.30
CA ILE A 179 -23.55 -45.66 -11.72
C ILE A 179 -24.09 -45.26 -10.36
N THR A 180 -23.20 -45.22 -9.36
CA THR A 180 -23.51 -44.71 -8.02
C THR A 180 -22.70 -43.46 -7.72
N LEU A 181 -23.34 -42.46 -7.11
CA LEU A 181 -22.70 -41.21 -6.69
C LEU A 181 -23.06 -40.87 -5.26
N SER A 182 -22.15 -40.17 -4.57
CA SER A 182 -22.42 -39.53 -3.28
C SER A 182 -22.26 -38.02 -3.43
N LYS A 183 -23.36 -37.28 -3.25
CA LYS A 183 -23.40 -35.81 -3.30
C LYS A 183 -24.14 -35.28 -2.07
N LYS A 184 -23.42 -34.68 -1.13
CA LYS A 184 -23.99 -34.13 0.10
C LYS A 184 -25.15 -33.17 -0.23
N GLY A 185 -26.27 -33.28 0.49
CA GLY A 185 -27.44 -32.41 0.27
C GLY A 185 -28.26 -32.66 -1.01
N PHE A 186 -27.88 -33.63 -1.84
CA PHE A 186 -28.67 -33.97 -3.03
C PHE A 186 -29.94 -34.75 -2.68
N THR A 187 -31.07 -34.27 -3.20
CA THR A 187 -32.41 -34.86 -3.15
C THR A 187 -32.95 -35.05 -4.57
N LEU A 188 -33.85 -36.01 -4.76
CA LEU A 188 -34.53 -36.27 -6.03
C LEU A 188 -35.69 -35.29 -6.26
N ASP A 189 -35.36 -33.99 -6.29
CA ASP A 189 -36.29 -32.94 -6.68
C ASP A 189 -36.11 -32.59 -8.16
N ASP A 190 -37.20 -32.22 -8.84
CA ASP A 190 -37.16 -31.82 -10.24
C ASP A 190 -36.17 -30.66 -10.48
N GLY A 191 -35.38 -30.75 -11.55
CA GLY A 191 -34.35 -29.78 -11.92
C GLY A 191 -33.01 -29.92 -11.18
N ARG A 192 -32.89 -30.81 -10.19
CA ARG A 192 -31.61 -31.05 -9.50
C ARG A 192 -30.63 -31.80 -10.40
N TYR A 193 -29.35 -31.46 -10.33
CA TYR A 193 -28.31 -32.10 -11.14
C TYR A 193 -27.11 -32.62 -10.34
N VAL A 194 -26.45 -33.61 -10.92
CA VAL A 194 -25.16 -34.15 -10.47
C VAL A 194 -24.16 -34.11 -11.61
N GLU A 195 -22.90 -33.92 -11.25
CA GLU A 195 -21.77 -33.96 -12.18
C GLU A 195 -20.83 -35.07 -11.76
N PHE A 196 -20.41 -35.89 -12.72
CA PHE A 196 -19.61 -37.07 -12.43
C PHE A 196 -18.59 -37.37 -13.52
N LYS A 197 -17.49 -38.02 -13.11
CA LYS A 197 -16.52 -38.64 -14.01
C LYS A 197 -16.83 -40.12 -14.15
N ALA A 198 -17.17 -40.59 -15.35
CA ALA A 198 -17.48 -41.99 -15.57
C ALA A 198 -16.23 -42.87 -15.46
N LYS A 199 -16.29 -43.99 -14.72
CA LYS A 199 -15.18 -44.96 -14.64
C LYS A 199 -15.08 -45.86 -15.87
N HIS A 200 -16.22 -46.16 -16.48
CA HIS A 200 -16.33 -47.14 -17.55
C HIS A 200 -17.10 -46.56 -18.73
N THR A 201 -16.80 -47.09 -19.92
CA THR A 201 -17.63 -46.87 -21.10
C THR A 201 -18.86 -47.77 -20.99
N ASN A 202 -20.07 -47.24 -21.09
CA ASN A 202 -21.28 -48.04 -20.91
C ASN A 202 -21.45 -49.06 -22.05
N THR A 203 -22.05 -50.21 -21.72
CA THR A 203 -22.29 -51.32 -22.68
C THR A 203 -23.78 -51.58 -22.93
N GLY A 204 -24.65 -50.79 -22.31
CA GLY A 204 -26.09 -50.85 -22.46
C GLY A 204 -26.78 -49.69 -21.73
N HIS A 205 -28.05 -49.88 -21.38
CA HIS A 205 -28.85 -48.92 -20.62
C HIS A 205 -28.20 -48.61 -19.27
N VAL A 206 -28.18 -47.33 -18.88
CA VAL A 206 -27.50 -46.88 -17.67
C VAL A 206 -28.50 -46.47 -16.60
N THR A 207 -28.23 -46.81 -15.35
CA THR A 207 -28.91 -46.27 -14.18
C THR A 207 -27.97 -45.39 -13.36
N LEU A 208 -28.56 -44.44 -12.63
CA LEU A 208 -27.86 -43.52 -11.75
C LEU A 208 -28.53 -43.53 -10.37
N ASN A 209 -27.76 -43.82 -9.33
CA ASN A 209 -28.22 -43.79 -7.93
C ASN A 209 -27.36 -42.81 -7.13
N VAL A 210 -27.95 -41.72 -6.65
CA VAL A 210 -27.26 -40.69 -5.87
C VAL A 210 -27.63 -40.85 -4.40
N ASN A 211 -26.66 -40.92 -3.48
CA ASN A 211 -26.85 -41.07 -2.04
C ASN A 211 -27.73 -42.27 -1.62
N SER A 212 -27.77 -43.33 -2.43
CA SER A 212 -28.69 -44.47 -2.21
C SER A 212 -30.18 -44.07 -2.17
N SER A 213 -30.56 -42.95 -2.79
CA SER A 213 -31.96 -42.47 -2.85
C SER A 213 -32.87 -43.27 -3.79
N GLY A 214 -32.30 -44.24 -4.52
CA GLY A 214 -33.00 -45.14 -5.43
C GLY A 214 -32.49 -44.98 -6.86
N ALA A 215 -32.17 -46.08 -7.52
CA ALA A 215 -31.65 -46.05 -8.89
C ALA A 215 -32.73 -45.56 -9.87
N LYS A 216 -32.36 -44.59 -10.72
CA LYS A 216 -33.19 -44.06 -11.79
C LYS A 216 -32.48 -44.25 -13.13
N SER A 217 -33.23 -44.45 -14.20
CA SER A 217 -32.63 -44.52 -15.54
C SER A 217 -31.90 -43.22 -15.88
N LEU A 218 -30.77 -43.32 -16.59
CA LEU A 218 -30.06 -42.20 -17.19
C LEU A 218 -30.25 -42.28 -18.70
N LYS A 219 -30.83 -41.22 -19.28
CA LYS A 219 -31.27 -41.16 -20.68
C LYS A 219 -30.59 -40.01 -21.42
N ASN A 220 -30.68 -40.01 -22.75
CA ASN A 220 -30.29 -38.87 -23.56
C ASN A 220 -31.16 -37.63 -23.25
N ALA A 221 -30.71 -36.45 -23.65
CA ALA A 221 -31.45 -35.19 -23.49
C ALA A 221 -32.85 -35.20 -24.14
N ASP A 222 -33.04 -36.00 -25.19
CA ASP A 222 -34.33 -36.21 -25.88
C ASP A 222 -35.19 -37.31 -25.22
N ALA A 223 -34.83 -37.76 -24.01
CA ALA A 223 -35.45 -38.83 -23.25
C ALA A 223 -35.40 -40.24 -23.89
N THR A 224 -34.64 -40.42 -24.98
CA THR A 224 -34.34 -41.75 -25.52
C THR A 224 -33.32 -42.49 -24.64
N GLU A 225 -33.32 -43.81 -24.72
CA GLU A 225 -32.34 -44.64 -24.00
C GLU A 225 -30.91 -44.39 -24.47
N LEU A 226 -29.94 -44.45 -23.55
CA LEU A 226 -28.52 -44.40 -23.90
C LEU A 226 -28.12 -45.66 -24.67
N GLY A 227 -27.39 -45.46 -25.78
CA GLY A 227 -26.77 -46.52 -26.56
C GLY A 227 -25.39 -46.91 -26.03
N ILE A 228 -24.83 -47.99 -26.59
CA ILE A 228 -23.48 -48.48 -26.26
C ILE A 228 -22.45 -47.38 -26.56
N GLY A 229 -21.63 -47.01 -25.56
CA GLY A 229 -20.55 -46.04 -25.69
C GLY A 229 -20.96 -44.56 -25.61
N ASP A 230 -22.23 -44.26 -25.32
CA ASP A 230 -22.71 -42.88 -25.13
C ASP A 230 -22.10 -42.22 -23.87
N ILE A 231 -21.78 -43.03 -22.84
CA ILE A 231 -20.91 -42.71 -21.71
C ILE A 231 -19.54 -43.34 -21.97
N LYS A 232 -18.47 -42.55 -21.88
CA LYS A 232 -17.07 -42.94 -22.09
C LYS A 232 -16.31 -42.93 -20.78
N ALA A 233 -15.45 -43.92 -20.58
CA ALA A 233 -14.54 -43.95 -19.44
C ALA A 233 -13.69 -42.67 -19.38
N ASN A 234 -13.47 -42.18 -18.17
CA ASN A 234 -12.71 -40.97 -17.83
C ASN A 234 -13.28 -39.64 -18.37
N SER A 235 -14.50 -39.63 -18.92
CA SER A 235 -15.17 -38.40 -19.36
C SER A 235 -16.13 -37.85 -18.29
N TYR A 236 -16.36 -36.53 -18.34
CA TYR A 236 -17.23 -35.82 -17.39
C TYR A 236 -18.62 -35.59 -17.98
N TYR A 237 -19.62 -35.77 -17.13
CA TYR A 237 -21.03 -35.70 -17.49
C TYR A 237 -21.84 -34.93 -16.45
N ARG A 238 -22.86 -34.22 -16.92
CA ARG A 238 -23.92 -33.63 -16.08
C ARG A 238 -25.23 -34.38 -16.35
N ALA A 239 -25.85 -34.86 -15.28
CA ALA A 239 -27.15 -35.53 -15.30
C ALA A 239 -28.17 -34.71 -14.50
N ILE A 240 -29.31 -34.39 -15.12
CA ILE A 240 -30.37 -33.56 -14.54
C ILE A 240 -31.59 -34.45 -14.26
N TYR A 241 -32.08 -34.48 -13.03
CA TYR A 241 -33.29 -35.21 -12.66
C TYR A 241 -34.53 -34.40 -13.08
N ASN A 242 -35.46 -35.03 -13.80
CA ASN A 242 -36.69 -34.39 -14.28
C ASN A 242 -37.97 -34.78 -13.49
N GLY A 243 -37.80 -35.30 -12.27
CA GLY A 243 -38.89 -35.87 -11.48
C GLY A 243 -39.20 -37.35 -11.77
N SER A 244 -38.68 -37.94 -12.83
CA SER A 244 -38.89 -39.38 -13.16
C SER A 244 -37.60 -40.14 -13.42
N PHE A 245 -36.69 -39.58 -14.22
CA PHE A 245 -35.39 -40.17 -14.59
C PHE A 245 -34.35 -39.05 -14.77
N PHE A 246 -33.09 -39.41 -14.98
CA PHE A 246 -32.02 -38.45 -15.28
C PHE A 246 -31.86 -38.25 -16.79
N LEU A 247 -31.68 -37.00 -17.20
CA LEU A 247 -31.33 -36.58 -18.56
C LEU A 247 -29.84 -36.22 -18.61
N LEU A 248 -29.11 -36.79 -19.58
CA LEU A 248 -27.72 -36.48 -19.86
C LEU A 248 -27.63 -35.18 -20.68
N ALA A 249 -27.00 -34.15 -20.14
CA ALA A 249 -26.98 -32.81 -20.76
C ALA A 249 -26.19 -32.75 -22.08
N SER A 250 -25.24 -33.65 -22.33
CA SER A 250 -24.48 -33.71 -23.58
C SER A 250 -24.06 -35.15 -23.93
N LYS A 251 -24.20 -35.52 -25.21
CA LYS A 251 -23.74 -36.80 -25.75
C LYS A 251 -22.24 -36.73 -26.03
N GLY A 252 -21.46 -37.69 -25.54
CA GLY A 252 -20.01 -37.79 -25.81
C GLY A 252 -19.07 -37.10 -24.81
N GLY A 253 -19.59 -36.45 -23.75
CA GLY A 253 -18.81 -35.88 -22.65
C GLY A 253 -18.00 -34.63 -23.03
N ILE A 254 -17.72 -33.77 -22.04
CA ILE A 254 -16.77 -32.65 -22.19
C ILE A 254 -15.54 -33.02 -21.35
N GLU A 255 -14.35 -33.07 -21.96
CA GLU A 255 -13.10 -33.06 -21.18
C GLU A 255 -12.95 -31.69 -20.51
N VAL A 256 -13.22 -31.65 -19.21
CA VAL A 256 -12.97 -30.48 -18.37
C VAL A 256 -11.80 -30.83 -17.46
N ASN A 257 -10.59 -30.55 -17.94
CA ASN A 257 -9.48 -30.20 -17.07
C ASN A 257 -9.34 -28.67 -17.22
N ASP A 258 -9.32 -27.92 -16.12
CA ASP A 258 -9.03 -26.46 -16.12
C ASP A 258 -7.56 -26.14 -16.50
N THR A 259 -6.84 -27.14 -16.99
CA THR A 259 -5.67 -27.03 -17.85
C THR A 259 -5.80 -28.11 -18.92
N LYS A 260 -5.98 -27.72 -20.18
CA LYS A 260 -6.14 -28.67 -21.29
C LYS A 260 -4.79 -28.85 -21.98
N GLU A 261 -4.35 -30.10 -22.11
CA GLU A 261 -3.30 -30.41 -23.09
C GLU A 261 -3.96 -30.36 -24.47
N GLY A 262 -3.50 -29.44 -25.31
CA GLY A 262 -4.01 -29.27 -26.66
C GLY A 262 -2.88 -29.23 -27.68
N SER A 263 -3.20 -29.54 -28.93
CA SER A 263 -2.27 -29.47 -30.06
C SER A 263 -2.74 -28.36 -30.99
N PHE A 264 -1.98 -27.27 -31.06
CA PHE A 264 -2.33 -26.11 -31.86
C PHE A 264 -1.20 -25.77 -32.83
N LYS A 265 -1.57 -25.13 -33.93
CA LYS A 265 -0.62 -24.72 -34.97
C LYS A 265 0.07 -23.43 -34.57
N ILE A 266 1.39 -23.36 -34.69
CA ILE A 266 2.18 -22.15 -34.49
C ILE A 266 1.86 -21.14 -35.61
N ASP A 267 1.59 -19.88 -35.25
CA ASP A 267 1.28 -18.84 -36.22
C ASP A 267 2.47 -18.51 -37.14
N ALA A 268 2.20 -17.80 -38.24
CA ALA A 268 3.24 -17.43 -39.19
C ALA A 268 4.32 -16.54 -38.54
N GLY A 269 5.59 -16.80 -38.83
CA GLY A 269 6.73 -16.04 -38.27
C GLY A 269 7.08 -16.36 -36.81
N GLU A 270 6.37 -17.27 -36.15
CA GLU A 270 6.62 -17.64 -34.76
C GLU A 270 7.65 -18.78 -34.63
N THR A 271 8.46 -18.73 -33.57
CA THR A 271 9.31 -19.85 -33.13
C THR A 271 9.07 -20.04 -31.63
N ILE A 272 8.63 -21.25 -31.27
CA ILE A 272 8.24 -21.63 -29.91
C ILE A 272 9.23 -22.65 -29.37
N THR A 273 9.72 -22.41 -28.16
CA THR A 273 10.53 -23.35 -27.38
C THR A 273 9.65 -23.92 -26.26
N LYS A 274 9.88 -25.19 -25.91
CA LYS A 274 9.26 -25.80 -24.75
C LYS A 274 9.49 -24.93 -23.50
N GLY A 275 8.42 -24.63 -22.78
CA GLY A 275 8.41 -23.73 -21.63
C GLY A 275 8.05 -22.28 -21.95
N ASP A 276 7.97 -21.90 -23.23
CA ASP A 276 7.48 -20.57 -23.61
C ASP A 276 6.02 -20.39 -23.19
N LEU A 277 5.71 -19.24 -22.61
CA LEU A 277 4.35 -18.77 -22.38
C LEU A 277 3.71 -18.40 -23.72
N ILE A 278 2.48 -18.84 -23.95
CA ILE A 278 1.77 -18.69 -25.22
C ILE A 278 0.38 -18.09 -25.04
N GLU A 279 -0.11 -17.49 -26.12
CA GLU A 279 -1.48 -17.07 -26.29
C GLU A 279 -2.10 -17.83 -27.47
N LEU A 280 -3.32 -18.33 -27.29
CA LEU A 280 -4.14 -18.92 -28.33
C LEU A 280 -5.04 -17.86 -28.95
N ILE A 281 -4.66 -17.37 -30.13
CA ILE A 281 -5.48 -16.43 -30.91
C ILE A 281 -6.01 -17.15 -32.15
N ASN A 282 -7.33 -17.20 -32.30
CA ASN A 282 -8.01 -17.88 -33.41
C ASN A 282 -7.56 -19.34 -33.62
N GLY A 283 -7.22 -20.05 -32.53
CA GLY A 283 -6.77 -21.44 -32.56
C GLY A 283 -5.31 -21.65 -32.98
N LYS A 284 -4.50 -20.59 -33.03
CA LYS A 284 -3.06 -20.66 -33.29
C LYS A 284 -2.23 -20.20 -32.09
N ILE A 285 -1.03 -20.74 -31.98
CA ILE A 285 -0.06 -20.41 -30.92
C ILE A 285 0.73 -19.19 -31.34
N ILE A 286 0.72 -18.18 -30.47
CA ILE A 286 1.59 -17.00 -30.55
C ILE A 286 2.41 -16.95 -29.25
N LYS A 287 3.71 -16.66 -29.36
CA LYS A 287 4.56 -16.52 -28.17
C LYS A 287 4.18 -15.24 -27.42
N VAL A 288 3.96 -15.33 -26.11
CA VAL A 288 3.76 -14.14 -25.26
C VAL A 288 5.10 -13.44 -25.06
N ARG A 289 5.31 -12.41 -25.86
CA ARG A 289 6.51 -11.55 -25.81
C ARG A 289 6.27 -10.33 -24.93
N SER A 290 5.08 -9.73 -25.04
CA SER A 290 4.72 -8.47 -24.40
C SER A 290 4.12 -8.64 -23.02
N VAL A 291 4.37 -7.66 -22.16
CA VAL A 291 3.73 -7.54 -20.86
C VAL A 291 2.58 -6.54 -20.97
N LYS A 292 1.39 -6.92 -20.49
CA LYS A 292 0.24 -6.02 -20.49
C LYS A 292 -0.07 -5.62 -19.05
N PRO A 293 -0.10 -4.31 -18.71
CA PRO A 293 -0.56 -3.92 -17.40
C PRO A 293 -1.99 -4.45 -17.17
N SER A 294 -2.23 -5.06 -16.01
CA SER A 294 -3.57 -5.37 -15.54
C SER A 294 -3.92 -4.43 -14.39
N VAL A 295 -5.19 -4.03 -14.32
CA VAL A 295 -5.64 -2.97 -13.41
C VAL A 295 -6.37 -3.61 -12.26
N SER A 296 -5.97 -3.27 -11.05
CA SER A 296 -6.65 -3.74 -9.84
C SER A 296 -7.98 -3.01 -9.61
N THR A 297 -8.68 -3.35 -8.53
CA THR A 297 -9.82 -2.57 -8.06
C THR A 297 -9.39 -1.12 -7.82
N LYS A 298 -10.21 -0.18 -8.31
CA LYS A 298 -10.05 1.26 -8.09
C LYS A 298 -10.51 1.63 -6.69
N THR A 299 -9.73 2.46 -6.00
CA THR A 299 -10.04 2.96 -4.67
C THR A 299 -10.18 4.47 -4.73
N VAL A 300 -11.33 5.00 -4.34
CA VAL A 300 -11.53 6.44 -4.18
C VAL A 300 -10.84 6.85 -2.88
N LEU A 301 -9.88 7.75 -2.98
CA LEU A 301 -9.13 8.30 -1.86
C LEU A 301 -9.84 9.53 -1.28
N ASN A 302 -10.35 10.37 -2.18
CA ASN A 302 -11.09 11.58 -1.89
C ASN A 302 -12.07 11.84 -3.05
N ASP A 303 -13.28 12.32 -2.75
CA ASP A 303 -14.28 12.69 -3.75
C ASP A 303 -14.86 14.10 -3.57
N ASP A 304 -14.08 14.96 -2.92
CA ASP A 304 -14.46 16.31 -2.52
C ASP A 304 -13.82 17.39 -3.41
N GLY A 305 -13.60 17.05 -4.68
CA GLY A 305 -13.01 17.95 -5.67
C GLY A 305 -11.48 18.03 -5.65
N PRO A 306 -10.73 16.91 -5.53
CA PRO A 306 -9.28 16.99 -5.43
C PRO A 306 -8.61 17.31 -6.77
N TYR A 307 -7.34 17.74 -6.68
CA TYR A 307 -6.43 17.99 -7.81
C TYR A 307 -4.97 17.98 -7.33
N ASP A 308 -4.01 18.10 -8.26
CA ASP A 308 -2.57 18.24 -7.99
C ASP A 308 -1.99 17.08 -7.16
N ILE A 309 -1.97 15.89 -7.78
CA ILE A 309 -1.59 14.64 -7.12
C ILE A 309 -0.09 14.40 -7.22
N SER A 310 0.51 13.99 -6.10
CA SER A 310 1.84 13.39 -6.06
C SER A 310 1.87 12.15 -5.20
N VAL A 311 2.49 11.07 -5.70
CA VAL A 311 2.61 9.80 -4.97
C VAL A 311 4.05 9.33 -4.89
N THR A 312 4.44 8.82 -3.72
CA THR A 312 5.76 8.22 -3.51
C THR A 312 5.65 6.86 -2.81
N ARG A 313 6.42 5.88 -3.31
CA ARG A 313 6.56 4.58 -2.64
C ARG A 313 7.25 4.76 -1.30
N LEU A 314 6.73 4.12 -0.25
CA LEU A 314 7.44 3.94 1.02
C LEU A 314 8.07 2.55 1.06
N THR A 315 7.26 1.52 0.86
CA THR A 315 7.68 0.11 0.77
C THR A 315 6.97 -0.56 -0.40
N ASP A 316 7.18 -1.86 -0.62
CA ASP A 316 6.44 -2.61 -1.64
C ASP A 316 4.93 -2.67 -1.36
N GLU A 317 4.52 -2.42 -0.11
CA GLU A 317 3.14 -2.53 0.38
C GLU A 317 2.60 -1.21 0.95
N LYS A 318 3.36 -0.12 0.87
CA LYS A 318 2.96 1.20 1.37
C LYS A 318 3.40 2.32 0.46
N ALA A 319 2.52 3.30 0.27
CA ALA A 319 2.83 4.56 -0.38
C ALA A 319 2.25 5.72 0.43
N LEU A 320 2.74 6.93 0.15
CA LEU A 320 2.08 8.17 0.57
C LEU A 320 1.61 8.88 -0.68
N VAL A 321 0.37 9.34 -0.66
CA VAL A 321 -0.21 10.22 -1.67
C VAL A 321 -0.47 11.58 -1.04
N CYS A 322 -0.21 12.62 -1.80
CA CYS A 322 -0.58 13.99 -1.50
C CYS A 322 -1.48 14.50 -2.62
N TYR A 323 -2.51 15.24 -2.27
CA TYR A 323 -3.42 15.93 -3.18
C TYR A 323 -3.98 17.17 -2.49
N LYS A 324 -4.48 18.11 -3.28
CA LYS A 324 -5.27 19.23 -2.77
C LYS A 324 -6.73 18.86 -2.69
N ASP A 325 -7.44 19.40 -1.71
CA ASP A 325 -8.88 19.22 -1.53
C ASP A 325 -9.61 20.57 -1.58
N HIS A 326 -10.41 20.79 -2.63
CA HIS A 326 -11.10 22.05 -2.87
C HIS A 326 -12.12 22.42 -1.78
N ASN A 327 -12.71 21.42 -1.11
CA ASN A 327 -13.70 21.69 -0.06
C ASN A 327 -13.07 21.78 1.34
N GLN A 328 -11.75 21.60 1.42
CA GLN A 328 -10.89 21.93 2.56
C GLN A 328 -10.00 23.13 2.23
N ASP A 329 -10.57 24.18 1.62
CA ASP A 329 -9.87 25.43 1.29
C ASP A 329 -8.58 25.23 0.47
N ASP A 330 -8.54 24.23 -0.43
CA ASP A 330 -7.40 23.91 -1.32
C ASP A 330 -6.11 23.46 -0.59
N TYR A 331 -6.23 23.01 0.67
CA TYR A 331 -5.08 22.58 1.47
C TYR A 331 -4.48 21.25 1.01
N ASP A 332 -3.15 21.14 1.16
CA ASP A 332 -2.43 19.90 0.92
C ASP A 332 -2.82 18.85 1.95
N THR A 333 -3.38 17.76 1.44
CA THR A 333 -3.87 16.63 2.20
C THR A 333 -3.07 15.40 1.84
N VAL A 334 -2.56 14.71 2.86
CA VAL A 334 -1.79 13.48 2.71
C VAL A 334 -2.48 12.32 3.39
N CYS A 335 -2.35 11.12 2.80
CA CYS A 335 -2.72 9.89 3.48
C CYS A 335 -1.78 8.74 3.12
N ILE A 336 -1.67 7.76 4.02
CA ILE A 336 -0.92 6.53 3.77
C ILE A 336 -1.81 5.55 3.02
N LEU A 337 -1.30 5.02 1.92
CA LEU A 337 -1.93 3.96 1.16
C LEU A 337 -1.31 2.61 1.57
N ASN A 338 -2.12 1.69 2.09
CA ASN A 338 -1.72 0.31 2.30
C ASN A 338 -2.13 -0.53 1.10
N ILE A 339 -1.17 -1.26 0.53
CA ILE A 339 -1.33 -2.08 -0.66
C ILE A 339 -1.20 -3.56 -0.27
N ASN A 340 -2.30 -4.31 -0.39
CA ASN A 340 -2.31 -5.76 -0.21
C ASN A 340 -2.68 -6.43 -1.53
N LYS A 341 -1.67 -6.99 -2.20
CA LYS A 341 -1.75 -7.63 -3.52
C LYS A 341 -2.31 -6.71 -4.62
N THR A 342 -3.64 -6.64 -4.72
CA THR A 342 -4.43 -5.89 -5.71
C THR A 342 -5.45 -4.96 -5.04
N THR A 343 -5.41 -4.84 -3.72
CA THR A 343 -6.30 -3.96 -2.96
C THR A 343 -5.51 -2.79 -2.41
N VAL A 344 -6.07 -1.58 -2.54
CA VAL A 344 -5.53 -0.36 -1.95
C VAL A 344 -6.52 0.09 -0.88
N SER A 345 -6.00 0.55 0.25
CA SER A 345 -6.81 1.16 1.31
C SER A 345 -6.09 2.42 1.80
N ALA A 346 -6.85 3.50 2.01
CA ALA A 346 -6.34 4.75 2.54
C ALA A 346 -6.41 4.73 4.08
N GLY A 347 -5.35 5.23 4.71
CA GLY A 347 -5.39 5.66 6.11
C GLY A 347 -6.14 6.98 6.25
N PRO A 348 -6.23 7.53 7.48
CA PRO A 348 -6.84 8.83 7.70
C PRO A 348 -6.09 9.93 6.94
N GLU A 349 -6.85 10.90 6.42
CA GLU A 349 -6.32 12.13 5.84
C GLU A 349 -5.64 12.98 6.92
N THR A 350 -4.54 13.64 6.55
CA THR A 350 -3.83 14.63 7.38
C THR A 350 -3.62 15.88 6.53
N VAL A 351 -4.20 16.99 6.97
CA VAL A 351 -4.04 18.31 6.34
C VAL A 351 -2.73 18.95 6.83
N LEU A 352 -1.92 19.46 5.90
CA LEU A 352 -0.59 20.01 6.22
C LEU A 352 -0.61 21.53 6.44
N ASN A 353 -1.30 22.28 5.58
CA ASN A 353 -1.15 23.74 5.48
C ASN A 353 -2.50 24.41 5.64
N TYR A 354 -2.78 25.09 6.76
CA TYR A 354 -4.10 25.68 7.06
C TYR A 354 -4.31 27.11 6.53
N ASN A 355 -3.43 27.62 5.66
CA ASN A 355 -3.39 29.06 5.34
C ASN A 355 -3.11 29.40 3.87
N SER A 356 -3.33 28.54 2.87
CA SER A 356 -3.07 28.88 1.45
C SER A 356 -4.35 28.90 0.59
N ASP A 357 -4.60 30.00 -0.13
CA ASP A 357 -5.58 30.07 -1.23
C ASP A 357 -4.83 29.82 -2.56
N ARG A 358 -5.27 28.83 -3.34
CA ARG A 358 -4.93 28.55 -4.76
C ARG A 358 -3.48 28.74 -5.25
N MET A 359 -2.68 27.67 -5.44
CA MET A 359 -1.78 27.43 -6.62
C MET A 359 -1.19 26.00 -6.65
N TYR A 360 -0.62 25.63 -7.81
CA TYR A 360 -0.19 24.31 -8.29
C TYR A 360 1.18 23.81 -7.77
N HIS A 361 1.46 22.52 -7.98
CA HIS A 361 2.74 21.81 -7.82
C HIS A 361 3.06 21.27 -6.42
N THR A 362 2.20 20.38 -5.95
CA THR A 362 2.45 19.56 -4.76
C THR A 362 3.36 18.40 -5.13
N LEU A 363 4.47 18.24 -4.43
CA LEU A 363 5.44 17.17 -4.69
C LEU A 363 5.79 16.43 -3.41
N VAL A 364 5.85 15.10 -3.51
CA VAL A 364 6.35 14.25 -2.42
C VAL A 364 7.54 13.42 -2.87
N THR A 365 8.56 13.33 -2.01
CA THR A 365 9.65 12.40 -2.19
C THR A 365 9.96 11.65 -0.90
N ARG A 366 10.06 10.33 -1.01
CA ARG A 366 10.44 9.44 0.08
C ARG A 366 11.87 9.77 0.53
N LEU A 367 12.06 10.07 1.82
CA LEU A 367 13.38 10.10 2.45
C LEU A 367 13.72 8.73 3.04
N THR A 368 12.84 8.15 3.85
CA THR A 368 12.98 6.78 4.38
C THR A 368 11.62 6.07 4.30
N ASP A 369 11.50 4.85 4.85
CA ASP A 369 10.21 4.15 4.94
C ASP A 369 9.24 4.88 5.88
N GLU A 370 9.77 5.73 6.76
CA GLU A 370 9.05 6.43 7.83
C GLU A 370 9.14 7.96 7.71
N LYS A 371 9.81 8.49 6.68
CA LYS A 371 9.95 9.92 6.44
C LYS A 371 9.72 10.29 4.98
N VAL A 372 8.91 11.32 4.76
CA VAL A 372 8.66 11.90 3.44
C VAL A 372 8.93 13.39 3.50
N LEU A 373 9.52 13.94 2.45
CA LEU A 373 9.60 15.38 2.24
C LEU A 373 8.46 15.79 1.31
N VAL A 374 7.67 16.76 1.75
CA VAL A 374 6.64 17.40 0.92
C VAL A 374 7.16 18.78 0.56
N CYS A 375 6.98 19.19 -0.70
CA CYS A 375 7.24 20.54 -1.17
C CYS A 375 6.02 21.04 -1.93
N TYR A 376 5.68 22.30 -1.74
CA TYR A 376 4.57 22.99 -2.39
C TYR A 376 4.91 24.47 -2.57
N THR A 377 4.05 25.19 -3.27
CA THR A 377 4.14 26.65 -3.47
C THR A 377 3.21 27.34 -2.47
N ASP A 378 3.74 28.19 -1.59
CA ASP A 378 2.97 28.94 -0.60
C ASP A 378 2.62 30.35 -1.11
N VAL A 379 1.45 30.45 -1.70
CA VAL A 379 0.92 31.67 -2.35
C VAL A 379 0.69 32.80 -1.36
N ASN A 380 0.32 32.48 -0.13
CA ASN A 380 0.05 33.48 0.89
C ASN A 380 1.34 34.01 1.55
N ASN A 381 2.46 33.38 1.22
CA ASN A 381 3.81 33.83 1.53
C ASN A 381 4.55 34.12 0.21
N ASP A 382 4.09 35.09 -0.59
CA ASP A 382 4.78 35.54 -1.82
C ASP A 382 5.19 34.41 -2.79
N ASP A 383 4.37 33.35 -2.88
CA ASP A 383 4.57 32.14 -3.67
C ASP A 383 5.83 31.32 -3.27
N TYR A 384 6.43 31.45 -2.08
CA TYR A 384 7.66 30.70 -1.75
C TYR A 384 7.52 29.18 -1.99
N SER A 385 8.59 28.53 -2.47
CA SER A 385 8.65 27.07 -2.38
C SER A 385 8.83 26.71 -0.91
N THR A 386 7.86 26.04 -0.33
CA THR A 386 7.85 25.67 1.08
C THR A 386 7.86 24.17 1.21
N ALA A 387 8.60 23.67 2.19
CA ALA A 387 8.67 22.25 2.46
C ALA A 387 8.57 21.92 3.94
N CYS A 388 8.09 20.72 4.23
CA CYS A 388 8.09 20.15 5.57
C CYS A 388 8.41 18.65 5.52
N VAL A 389 8.99 18.12 6.59
CA VAL A 389 9.24 16.69 6.74
C VAL A 389 8.06 16.04 7.45
N LEU A 390 7.49 15.01 6.84
CA LEU A 390 6.48 14.16 7.46
C LEU A 390 7.14 12.97 8.14
N ASN A 391 6.83 12.76 9.42
CA ASN A 391 7.14 11.52 10.12
C ASN A 391 5.93 10.59 10.10
N ILE A 392 6.17 9.32 9.81
CA ILE A 392 5.14 8.30 9.60
C ILE A 392 5.30 7.20 10.67
N LYS A 393 4.21 6.91 11.39
CA LYS A 393 4.13 5.78 12.33
C LYS A 393 2.85 5.00 12.09
N GLY A 394 2.97 3.84 11.45
CA GLY A 394 1.80 3.06 11.02
C GLY A 394 1.08 3.76 9.87
N THR A 395 -0.07 4.38 10.16
CA THR A 395 -0.83 5.26 9.25
C THR A 395 -0.93 6.69 9.77
N THR A 396 -0.38 6.99 10.96
CA THR A 396 -0.36 8.33 11.52
C THR A 396 0.77 9.13 10.88
N ILE A 397 0.45 10.34 10.44
CA ILE A 397 1.38 11.30 9.85
C ILE A 397 1.50 12.48 10.81
N THR A 398 2.72 12.97 11.02
CA THR A 398 3.00 14.19 11.78
C THR A 398 3.93 15.08 10.97
N ALA A 399 3.51 16.30 10.70
CA ALA A 399 4.32 17.29 9.98
C ALA A 399 5.33 17.96 10.92
N GLY A 400 6.56 18.11 10.45
CA GLY A 400 7.54 19.03 11.01
C GLY A 400 7.21 20.48 10.69
N PRO A 401 8.04 21.43 11.15
CA PRO A 401 7.87 22.84 10.80
C PRO A 401 8.00 23.05 9.28
N GLU A 402 7.22 23.98 8.75
CA GLU A 402 7.36 24.50 7.38
C GLU A 402 8.69 25.28 7.26
N THR A 403 9.31 25.23 6.09
CA THR A 403 10.55 25.95 5.78
C THR A 403 10.49 26.47 4.35
N ASP A 404 10.64 27.79 4.19
CA ASP A 404 10.80 28.43 2.89
C ASP A 404 12.17 28.10 2.30
N LEU A 405 12.19 27.66 1.04
CA LEU A 405 13.36 27.11 0.38
C LEU A 405 14.08 28.12 -0.53
N ASN A 406 13.39 29.17 -0.99
CA ASN A 406 13.88 30.13 -1.97
C ASN A 406 13.33 31.55 -1.73
N GLY A 407 13.57 32.44 -2.70
CA GLY A 407 13.22 33.87 -2.70
C GLY A 407 12.10 34.26 -3.69
N ASN A 408 10.83 34.39 -3.28
CA ASN A 408 9.62 34.82 -4.02
C ASN A 408 9.30 34.06 -5.35
N SER A 409 8.02 33.78 -5.62
CA SER A 409 7.45 33.41 -6.95
C SER A 409 8.27 32.46 -7.84
N PRO A 410 8.51 31.20 -7.40
CA PRO A 410 8.92 30.13 -8.26
C PRO A 410 7.76 29.59 -9.09
N TYR A 411 8.04 29.32 -10.36
CA TYR A 411 7.17 28.51 -11.23
C TYR A 411 7.83 27.13 -11.42
N ASP A 412 7.05 26.08 -11.65
CA ASP A 412 7.53 24.72 -11.94
C ASP A 412 8.60 24.19 -10.96
N ILE A 413 8.19 23.50 -9.89
CA ILE A 413 9.13 22.85 -8.98
C ILE A 413 9.39 21.39 -9.38
N SER A 414 10.59 20.90 -9.06
CA SER A 414 10.95 19.48 -9.12
C SER A 414 11.74 19.11 -7.87
N LEU A 415 11.37 17.98 -7.25
CA LEU A 415 11.95 17.50 -6.01
C LEU A 415 12.46 16.07 -6.16
N THR A 416 13.73 15.82 -5.83
CA THR A 416 14.28 14.46 -5.79
C THR A 416 15.10 14.23 -4.53
N ARG A 417 14.89 13.08 -3.90
CA ARG A 417 15.76 12.57 -2.84
C ARG A 417 17.17 12.32 -3.39
N LEU A 418 18.21 12.75 -2.65
CA LEU A 418 19.60 12.35 -2.86
C LEU A 418 19.97 11.24 -1.87
N THR A 419 19.89 11.53 -0.57
CA THR A 419 20.13 10.57 0.52
C THR A 419 18.93 10.53 1.46
N ASP A 420 18.99 9.82 2.60
CA ASP A 420 17.94 9.91 3.63
C ASP A 420 17.89 11.31 4.30
N GLU A 421 18.96 12.12 4.15
CA GLU A 421 19.18 13.41 4.84
C GLU A 421 19.39 14.57 3.86
N LYS A 422 19.30 14.31 2.55
CA LYS A 422 19.49 15.33 1.52
C LYS A 422 18.50 15.17 0.38
N ALA A 423 17.98 16.29 -0.09
CA ALA A 423 17.20 16.37 -1.33
C ALA A 423 17.75 17.47 -2.23
N LEU A 424 17.41 17.38 -3.52
CA LEU A 424 17.62 18.43 -4.51
C LEU A 424 16.26 19.00 -4.88
N ILE A 425 16.15 20.31 -4.83
CA ILE A 425 15.04 21.04 -5.44
C ILE A 425 15.55 21.82 -6.64
N CYS A 426 14.81 21.76 -7.74
CA CYS A 426 14.98 22.62 -8.91
C CYS A 426 13.68 23.41 -9.13
N TYR A 427 13.79 24.67 -9.52
CA TYR A 427 12.66 25.56 -9.73
C TYR A 427 13.01 26.67 -10.73
N THR A 428 12.01 27.32 -11.29
CA THR A 428 12.17 28.55 -12.07
C THR A 428 12.16 29.74 -11.12
N ASP A 429 13.22 30.55 -11.05
CA ASP A 429 13.31 31.68 -10.12
C ASP A 429 12.52 32.93 -10.58
N VAL A 430 12.50 33.99 -9.77
CA VAL A 430 11.85 35.29 -10.08
C VAL A 430 12.31 35.97 -11.38
N LYS A 431 13.48 35.59 -11.91
CA LYS A 431 14.01 36.07 -13.20
C LYS A 431 13.71 35.09 -14.33
N TYR A 432 12.85 34.10 -14.07
CA TYR A 432 12.49 32.98 -14.93
C TYR A 432 13.64 32.02 -15.23
N ARG A 433 14.69 31.97 -14.40
CA ARG A 433 15.88 31.15 -14.64
C ARG A 433 15.77 29.81 -13.93
N GLY A 434 16.26 28.75 -14.57
CA GLY A 434 16.38 27.44 -13.94
C GLY A 434 17.41 27.47 -12.81
N THR A 435 16.95 27.25 -11.57
CA THR A 435 17.74 27.35 -10.34
C THR A 435 17.60 26.08 -9.51
N ALA A 436 18.66 25.68 -8.81
CA ALA A 436 18.68 24.52 -7.95
C ALA A 436 19.38 24.80 -6.63
N CYS A 437 18.95 24.13 -5.56
CA CYS A 437 19.66 24.13 -4.28
C CYS A 437 19.54 22.75 -3.59
N ILE A 438 20.49 22.46 -2.69
CA ILE A 438 20.49 21.25 -1.87
C ILE A 438 19.76 21.53 -0.56
N LEU A 439 18.81 20.68 -0.21
CA LEU A 439 18.13 20.69 1.07
C LEU A 439 18.84 19.73 2.01
N ASN A 440 19.39 20.22 3.12
CA ASN A 440 19.88 19.38 4.21
C ASN A 440 18.76 19.15 5.22
N ILE A 441 18.63 17.92 5.69
CA ILE A 441 17.51 17.48 6.52
C ILE A 441 18.06 16.81 7.78
N ASP A 442 17.88 17.46 8.92
CA ASP A 442 18.26 16.95 10.24
C ASP A 442 17.02 16.79 11.11
N GLY A 443 16.62 15.54 11.36
CA GLY A 443 15.34 15.23 12.01
C GLY A 443 14.16 15.67 11.15
N THR A 444 13.57 16.82 11.49
CA THR A 444 12.51 17.53 10.75
C THR A 444 12.92 18.92 10.29
N THR A 445 14.12 19.37 10.64
CA THR A 445 14.64 20.68 10.29
C THR A 445 15.19 20.64 8.88
N ILE A 446 14.76 21.58 8.04
CA ILE A 446 15.24 21.72 6.67
C ILE A 446 16.16 22.95 6.61
N THR A 447 17.25 22.86 5.86
CA THR A 447 18.12 24.01 5.56
C THR A 447 18.52 23.99 4.11
N ALA A 448 18.09 25.02 3.36
CA ALA A 448 18.48 25.24 1.98
C ALA A 448 19.95 25.68 1.89
N GLY A 449 20.69 25.03 0.99
CA GLY A 449 22.03 25.43 0.58
C GLY A 449 22.02 26.64 -0.36
N PRO A 450 23.20 27.09 -0.83
CA PRO A 450 23.29 28.19 -1.78
C PRO A 450 22.58 27.85 -3.09
N GLU A 451 21.87 28.83 -3.66
CA GLU A 451 21.25 28.73 -4.97
C GLU A 451 22.30 28.63 -6.09
N MET A 452 22.02 27.82 -7.10
CA MET A 452 22.84 27.67 -8.30
C MET A 452 21.94 27.73 -9.55
N VAL A 453 22.22 28.69 -10.44
CA VAL A 453 21.49 28.86 -11.70
C VAL A 453 22.08 27.92 -12.74
N PHE A 454 21.32 26.90 -13.16
CA PHE A 454 21.75 25.93 -14.18
C PHE A 454 21.39 26.37 -15.60
N ASN A 455 20.34 27.19 -15.76
CA ASN A 455 19.98 27.83 -17.04
C ASN A 455 19.70 29.31 -16.80
N SER A 456 20.32 30.19 -17.60
CA SER A 456 20.13 31.64 -17.48
C SER A 456 18.94 32.20 -18.26
N ASN A 457 18.35 31.40 -19.15
CA ASN A 457 17.19 31.77 -19.96
C ASN A 457 15.88 31.40 -19.25
N ARG A 458 14.76 31.80 -19.87
CA ARG A 458 13.41 31.48 -19.40
C ARG A 458 13.19 29.96 -19.41
N THR A 459 12.93 29.38 -18.24
CA THR A 459 12.91 27.93 -18.00
C THR A 459 11.51 27.46 -17.58
N TYR A 460 11.08 26.30 -18.09
CA TYR A 460 9.79 25.67 -17.75
C TYR A 460 9.86 24.14 -17.70
N TYR A 461 8.83 23.49 -17.15
CA TYR A 461 8.64 22.04 -17.13
C TYR A 461 9.89 21.30 -16.62
N ILE A 462 10.35 21.71 -15.44
CA ILE A 462 11.56 21.16 -14.84
C ILE A 462 11.28 19.75 -14.33
N SER A 463 12.12 18.79 -14.71
CA SER A 463 12.15 17.46 -14.09
C SER A 463 13.57 17.06 -13.76
N ALA A 464 13.80 16.75 -12.49
CA ALA A 464 15.11 16.37 -11.96
C ALA A 464 15.07 15.00 -11.29
N ILE A 465 16.15 14.22 -11.49
CA ILE A 465 16.34 12.91 -10.87
C ILE A 465 17.73 12.81 -10.22
N ARG A 466 17.82 12.03 -9.16
CA ARG A 466 19.10 11.54 -8.64
C ARG A 466 19.70 10.55 -9.63
N LEU A 467 20.96 10.76 -10.02
CA LEU A 467 21.81 9.74 -10.66
C LEU A 467 22.65 9.02 -9.61
N THR A 468 23.36 9.74 -8.74
CA THR A 468 24.06 9.21 -7.56
C THR A 468 23.83 10.18 -6.39
N ASP A 469 24.44 9.96 -5.21
CA ASP A 469 24.40 10.96 -4.12
C ASP A 469 25.11 12.28 -4.46
N GLU A 470 25.97 12.26 -5.49
CA GLU A 470 26.82 13.37 -5.92
C GLU A 470 26.50 13.86 -7.33
N LYS A 471 25.51 13.26 -8.00
CA LYS A 471 25.12 13.59 -9.37
C LYS A 471 23.60 13.56 -9.50
N ALA A 472 23.04 14.59 -10.10
CA ALA A 472 21.65 14.62 -10.55
C ALA A 472 21.59 14.95 -12.04
N LEU A 473 20.47 14.63 -12.68
CA LEU A 473 20.16 15.05 -14.04
C LEU A 473 18.92 15.91 -13.98
N VAL A 474 18.95 17.07 -14.64
CA VAL A 474 17.79 17.94 -14.82
C VAL A 474 17.47 18.08 -16.30
N CYS A 475 16.20 17.94 -16.64
CA CYS A 475 15.63 18.25 -17.96
C CYS A 475 14.63 19.40 -17.80
N TYR A 476 14.57 20.26 -18.80
CA TYR A 476 13.73 21.47 -18.79
C TYR A 476 13.51 21.99 -20.20
N ILE A 477 12.54 22.88 -20.37
CA ILE A 477 12.39 23.67 -21.59
C ILE A 477 13.20 24.95 -21.44
N ASP A 478 14.07 25.21 -22.42
CA ASP A 478 14.85 26.43 -22.58
C ASP A 478 14.25 27.33 -23.67
N VAL A 479 13.61 28.43 -23.26
CA VAL A 479 12.96 29.39 -24.16
C VAL A 479 14.01 30.35 -24.71
N ASN A 480 14.66 29.95 -25.81
CA ASN A 480 15.62 30.75 -26.57
C ASN A 480 15.29 30.76 -28.08
N GLY A 481 14.06 31.16 -28.41
CA GLY A 481 13.55 31.21 -29.79
C GLY A 481 12.63 30.02 -30.12
N ASP A 482 13.17 28.80 -30.16
CA ASP A 482 12.47 27.58 -30.62
C ASP A 482 12.10 26.58 -29.48
N ASP A 483 12.06 27.02 -28.21
CA ASP A 483 11.64 26.23 -27.03
C ASP A 483 12.23 24.81 -26.98
N CYS A 484 13.56 24.72 -26.94
CA CYS A 484 14.27 23.44 -26.95
C CYS A 484 14.14 22.73 -25.60
N SER A 485 13.96 21.41 -25.61
CA SER A 485 14.18 20.62 -24.39
C SER A 485 15.65 20.35 -24.19
N THR A 486 16.15 20.75 -23.04
CA THR A 486 17.56 20.78 -22.68
C THR A 486 17.77 19.98 -21.40
N ALA A 487 18.93 19.32 -21.30
CA ALA A 487 19.35 18.67 -20.09
C ALA A 487 20.78 19.01 -19.73
N CYS A 488 21.07 19.00 -18.42
CA CYS A 488 22.43 19.08 -17.92
C CYS A 488 22.60 18.22 -16.66
N VAL A 489 23.82 17.73 -16.44
CA VAL A 489 24.17 17.03 -15.20
C VAL A 489 24.51 18.04 -14.12
N LEU A 490 23.95 17.87 -12.92
CA LEU A 490 24.29 18.64 -11.74
C LEU A 490 25.28 17.85 -10.88
N LYS A 491 26.52 18.31 -10.80
CA LYS A 491 27.53 17.77 -9.88
C LYS A 491 27.37 18.40 -8.50
N ILE A 492 27.33 17.56 -7.48
CA ILE A 492 27.02 17.93 -6.11
C ILE A 492 28.20 17.58 -5.22
N ASN A 493 28.71 18.57 -4.49
CA ASN A 493 29.73 18.38 -3.45
C ASN A 493 29.30 19.12 -2.19
N GLY A 494 28.88 18.36 -1.17
CA GLY A 494 28.28 18.92 0.04
C GLY A 494 26.94 19.58 -0.28
N THR A 495 26.92 20.92 -0.28
CA THR A 495 25.79 21.76 -0.69
C THR A 495 26.08 22.57 -1.96
N THR A 496 27.30 22.48 -2.50
CA THR A 496 27.69 23.19 -3.72
C THR A 496 27.27 22.39 -4.94
N ILE A 497 26.59 23.05 -5.87
CA ILE A 497 26.19 22.46 -7.15
C ILE A 497 27.01 23.12 -8.27
N LYS A 498 27.37 22.33 -9.29
CA LYS A 498 27.89 22.82 -10.57
C LYS A 498 27.15 22.15 -11.72
N SER A 499 26.65 22.92 -12.67
CA SER A 499 26.10 22.37 -13.91
C SER A 499 27.20 21.89 -14.85
N GLY A 500 26.91 20.80 -15.56
CA GLY A 500 27.64 20.33 -16.71
C GLY A 500 27.28 21.11 -17.97
N ILE A 501 27.62 20.55 -19.13
CA ILE A 501 27.30 21.16 -20.43
C ILE A 501 25.82 20.93 -20.74
N GLU A 502 25.11 22.00 -21.09
CA GLU A 502 23.75 21.93 -21.60
C GLU A 502 23.70 21.14 -22.92
N THR A 503 22.81 20.15 -22.97
CA THR A 503 22.63 19.27 -24.12
C THR A 503 21.18 19.35 -24.58
N ILE A 504 20.96 19.75 -25.83
CA ILE A 504 19.64 19.75 -26.45
C ILE A 504 19.20 18.30 -26.68
N ILE A 505 18.08 17.90 -26.09
CA ILE A 505 17.42 16.61 -26.32
C ILE A 505 16.67 16.63 -27.64
N ASN A 506 15.86 17.67 -27.83
CA ASN A 506 15.07 17.90 -29.02
C ASN A 506 14.92 19.42 -29.23
N SER A 507 15.00 19.88 -30.48
CA SER A 507 14.97 21.28 -30.89
C SER A 507 13.58 21.82 -31.26
N ASP A 508 12.54 21.01 -31.09
CA ASP A 508 11.14 21.32 -31.33
C ASP A 508 10.42 21.49 -29.98
N SER A 509 9.30 22.21 -29.99
CA SER A 509 8.53 22.55 -28.78
C SER A 509 7.90 21.29 -28.14
N LEU A 510 8.21 21.03 -26.88
CA LEU A 510 7.69 19.90 -26.10
C LEU A 510 6.73 20.38 -25.00
N CYS A 511 5.87 19.48 -24.52
CA CYS A 511 5.18 19.64 -23.24
C CYS A 511 5.19 18.31 -22.45
N ASP A 512 4.96 18.39 -21.13
CA ASP A 512 4.84 17.24 -20.22
C ASP A 512 6.06 16.31 -20.15
N ILE A 513 7.17 16.80 -19.59
CA ILE A 513 8.40 16.03 -19.39
C ILE A 513 8.29 15.14 -18.15
N SER A 514 8.60 13.85 -18.30
CA SER A 514 8.80 12.93 -17.18
C SER A 514 10.12 12.17 -17.33
N LEU A 515 10.96 12.22 -16.30
CA LEU A 515 12.33 11.70 -16.30
C LEU A 515 12.50 10.64 -15.21
N ILE A 516 13.18 9.54 -15.52
CA ILE A 516 13.56 8.52 -14.54
C ILE A 516 15.02 8.09 -14.69
N ARG A 517 15.61 7.68 -13.56
CA ARG A 517 16.91 7.02 -13.53
C ARG A 517 16.74 5.55 -13.95
N LEU A 518 17.45 5.11 -15.00
CA LEU A 518 17.59 3.70 -15.35
C LEU A 518 18.84 3.07 -14.73
N THR A 519 19.97 3.75 -14.69
CA THR A 519 21.18 3.34 -13.92
C THR A 519 21.89 4.61 -13.44
N ASP A 520 23.05 4.53 -12.77
CA ASP A 520 23.84 5.75 -12.44
C ASP A 520 24.33 6.52 -13.69
N GLU A 521 24.26 5.89 -14.87
CA GLU A 521 24.84 6.35 -16.15
C GLU A 521 23.79 6.37 -17.29
N LYS A 522 22.53 6.08 -16.98
CA LYS A 522 21.46 6.01 -17.97
C LYS A 522 20.16 6.55 -17.38
N ALA A 523 19.50 7.42 -18.13
CA ALA A 523 18.16 7.90 -17.82
C ALA A 523 17.21 7.66 -19.00
N LEU A 524 15.91 7.65 -18.70
CA LEU A 524 14.85 7.61 -19.68
C LEU A 524 13.98 8.85 -19.50
N ILE A 525 13.77 9.58 -20.59
CA ILE A 525 12.85 10.71 -20.65
C ILE A 525 11.66 10.31 -21.52
N CYS A 526 10.46 10.68 -21.09
CA CYS A 526 9.24 10.67 -21.91
C CYS A 526 8.67 12.10 -21.97
N TYR A 527 8.11 12.46 -23.12
CA TYR A 527 7.50 13.76 -23.36
C TYR A 527 6.45 13.68 -24.47
N THR A 528 5.67 14.75 -24.60
CA THR A 528 4.76 14.94 -25.73
C THR A 528 5.38 15.92 -26.72
N ASP A 529 5.41 15.54 -28.00
CA ASP A 529 5.98 16.36 -29.06
C ASP A 529 4.89 17.14 -29.79
N THR A 530 4.85 18.46 -29.57
CA THR A 530 3.76 19.31 -30.08
C THR A 530 3.76 19.47 -31.59
N LYS A 531 4.91 19.27 -32.23
CA LYS A 531 5.04 19.33 -33.69
C LYS A 531 4.48 18.09 -34.37
N TYR A 532 4.45 16.97 -33.67
CA TYR A 532 3.79 15.74 -34.12
C TYR A 532 2.45 15.53 -33.38
N ASN A 533 1.61 16.55 -33.25
CA ASN A 533 0.27 16.42 -32.65
C ASN A 533 0.24 15.89 -31.20
N ASN A 534 1.28 16.17 -30.41
CA ASN A 534 1.48 15.67 -29.04
C ASN A 534 1.61 14.15 -28.95
N HIS A 535 2.28 13.52 -29.92
CA HIS A 535 2.62 12.10 -29.83
C HIS A 535 3.50 11.83 -28.61
N GLY A 536 3.35 10.65 -28.02
CA GLY A 536 4.19 10.18 -26.93
C GLY A 536 5.55 9.71 -27.43
N VAL A 537 6.61 10.41 -27.00
CA VAL A 537 7.99 10.12 -27.39
C VAL A 537 8.82 9.74 -26.16
N ALA A 538 9.69 8.76 -26.34
CA ALA A 538 10.66 8.33 -25.34
C ALA A 538 12.08 8.37 -25.91
N CYS A 539 13.05 8.75 -25.08
CA CYS A 539 14.46 8.81 -25.44
C CYS A 539 15.35 8.38 -24.27
N ILE A 540 16.44 7.66 -24.58
CA ILE A 540 17.48 7.31 -23.60
C ILE A 540 18.55 8.39 -23.58
N LEU A 541 18.96 8.78 -22.39
CA LEU A 541 20.10 9.67 -22.16
C LEU A 541 21.21 8.84 -21.54
N ASN A 542 22.32 8.66 -22.25
CA ASN A 542 23.53 8.06 -21.68
C ASN A 542 24.37 9.18 -21.05
N ILE A 543 24.82 8.96 -19.82
CA ILE A 543 25.55 9.94 -19.02
C ILE A 543 26.95 9.42 -18.74
N ASP A 544 27.96 10.13 -19.25
CA ASP A 544 29.36 9.93 -18.92
C ASP A 544 29.89 11.18 -18.20
N ASP A 545 30.01 11.07 -16.88
CA ASP A 545 30.33 12.17 -15.97
C ASP A 545 29.36 13.37 -16.12
N THR A 546 29.74 14.41 -16.87
CA THR A 546 28.88 15.57 -17.18
C THR A 546 28.37 15.61 -18.62
N THR A 547 28.79 14.65 -19.44
CA THR A 547 28.44 14.61 -20.86
C THR A 547 27.18 13.77 -21.04
N ILE A 548 26.21 14.31 -21.78
CA ILE A 548 24.98 13.61 -22.11
C ILE A 548 25.03 13.25 -23.59
N THR A 549 24.78 11.98 -23.89
CA THR A 549 24.55 11.51 -25.26
C THR A 549 23.08 11.13 -25.41
N VAL A 550 22.37 11.88 -26.24
CA VAL A 550 20.96 11.67 -26.57
C VAL A 550 20.86 10.52 -27.58
N CYS A 551 20.13 9.46 -27.22
CA CYS A 551 19.89 8.35 -28.13
C CYS A 551 18.77 8.70 -29.14
N ARG A 552 18.49 7.77 -30.05
CA ARG A 552 17.40 7.94 -31.00
C ARG A 552 16.04 7.99 -30.29
N GLU A 553 15.21 8.95 -30.66
CA GLU A 553 13.82 9.04 -30.24
C GLU A 553 12.98 7.85 -30.71
N THR A 554 12.07 7.42 -29.84
CA THR A 554 11.09 6.37 -30.13
C THR A 554 9.69 6.90 -29.85
N ILE A 555 8.83 6.93 -30.86
CA ILE A 555 7.41 7.19 -30.68
C ILE A 555 6.79 5.92 -30.09
N PHE A 556 6.37 5.97 -28.82
CA PHE A 556 5.68 4.86 -28.16
C PHE A 556 4.17 4.92 -28.37
N ASN A 557 3.63 6.09 -28.72
CA ASN A 557 2.22 6.28 -29.03
C ASN A 557 2.00 7.38 -30.08
N ASN A 558 1.12 7.13 -31.05
CA ASN A 558 0.76 8.09 -32.11
C ASN A 558 -0.54 8.85 -31.83
N ASP A 559 -1.19 8.62 -30.68
CA ASP A 559 -2.30 9.47 -30.23
C ASP A 559 -1.78 10.78 -29.63
N SER A 560 -2.67 11.77 -29.50
CA SER A 560 -2.39 13.03 -28.80
C SER A 560 -2.45 12.80 -27.29
N LEU A 561 -1.29 12.88 -26.63
CA LEU A 561 -1.10 12.59 -25.21
C LEU A 561 -0.91 13.85 -24.37
N TYR A 562 -1.26 13.76 -23.08
CA TYR A 562 -1.03 14.75 -22.02
C TYR A 562 -0.81 14.02 -20.68
N ASP A 563 -0.40 14.72 -19.63
CA ASP A 563 -0.25 14.20 -18.25
C ASP A 563 0.64 12.95 -18.20
N ILE A 564 1.83 13.02 -18.81
CA ILE A 564 2.77 11.90 -18.82
C ILE A 564 3.42 11.74 -17.45
N SER A 565 3.35 10.51 -16.91
CA SER A 565 4.00 10.12 -15.67
C SER A 565 4.76 8.81 -15.86
N LEU A 566 6.05 8.81 -15.51
CA LEU A 566 6.96 7.72 -15.77
C LEU A 566 7.50 7.15 -14.45
N THR A 567 7.56 5.82 -14.34
CA THR A 567 8.29 5.18 -13.24
C THR A 567 9.16 4.04 -13.75
N ARG A 568 10.36 3.92 -13.15
CA ARG A 568 11.23 2.77 -13.40
C ARG A 568 10.59 1.52 -12.83
N LEU A 569 10.68 0.38 -13.52
CA LEU A 569 10.39 -0.93 -12.95
C LEU A 569 11.69 -1.68 -12.66
N THR A 570 12.54 -1.82 -13.67
CA THR A 570 13.91 -2.39 -13.58
C THR A 570 14.89 -1.49 -14.35
N ASP A 571 16.18 -1.82 -14.44
CA ASP A 571 17.11 -1.08 -15.33
C ASP A 571 16.74 -1.21 -16.83
N GLU A 572 15.88 -2.17 -17.17
CA GLU A 572 15.50 -2.56 -18.54
C GLU A 572 14.01 -2.35 -18.84
N LYS A 573 13.23 -1.89 -17.85
CA LYS A 573 11.78 -1.69 -18.00
C LYS A 573 11.33 -0.44 -17.27
N ALA A 574 10.45 0.31 -17.92
CA ALA A 574 9.73 1.42 -17.33
C ALA A 574 8.23 1.29 -17.59
N LEU A 575 7.41 1.90 -16.74
CA LEU A 575 5.98 2.04 -16.95
C LEU A 575 5.68 3.51 -17.18
N VAL A 576 5.03 3.81 -18.30
CA VAL A 576 4.54 5.15 -18.61
C VAL A 576 3.02 5.17 -18.53
N CYS A 577 2.47 6.14 -17.81
CA CYS A 577 1.05 6.43 -17.70
C CYS A 577 0.77 7.80 -18.33
N TYR A 578 -0.36 7.95 -19.00
CA TYR A 578 -0.68 9.15 -19.77
C TYR A 578 -2.18 9.28 -20.02
N GLN A 579 -2.64 10.50 -20.26
CA GLN A 579 -3.98 10.83 -20.73
C GLN A 579 -4.01 10.78 -22.26
N VAL A 580 -5.08 10.21 -22.84
CA VAL A 580 -5.27 10.14 -24.29
C VAL A 580 -6.43 11.05 -24.74
N MET A 581 -6.12 12.19 -25.34
CA MET A 581 -7.09 13.27 -25.59
C MET A 581 -8.22 12.90 -26.54
N ASN A 582 -7.89 12.26 -27.65
CA ASN A 582 -8.84 11.84 -28.68
C ASN A 582 -9.70 10.63 -28.26
N ARG A 583 -9.44 10.04 -27.09
CA ARG A 583 -10.21 8.92 -26.51
C ARG A 583 -10.94 9.35 -25.24
N ASN A 584 -11.66 10.47 -25.25
CA ASN A 584 -12.35 11.02 -24.06
C ASN A 584 -11.42 11.22 -22.84
N LYS A 585 -10.13 11.51 -23.07
CA LYS A 585 -9.13 11.74 -22.02
C LYS A 585 -8.95 10.54 -21.09
N TYR A 586 -8.96 9.33 -21.65
CA TYR A 586 -8.73 8.09 -20.90
C TYR A 586 -7.31 8.02 -20.33
N GLY A 587 -7.21 7.59 -19.08
CA GLY A 587 -5.96 7.22 -18.43
C GLY A 587 -5.48 5.86 -18.94
N THR A 588 -4.30 5.84 -19.56
CA THR A 588 -3.72 4.68 -20.23
C THR A 588 -2.29 4.47 -19.77
N ALA A 589 -1.85 3.21 -19.70
CA ALA A 589 -0.48 2.85 -19.38
C ALA A 589 0.09 1.84 -20.36
N CYS A 590 1.39 1.90 -20.62
CA CYS A 590 2.13 0.84 -21.33
C CYS A 590 3.53 0.65 -20.74
N VAL A 591 4.10 -0.54 -20.95
CA VAL A 591 5.48 -0.85 -20.53
C VAL A 591 6.43 -0.48 -21.66
N LEU A 592 7.51 0.21 -21.33
CA LEU A 592 8.64 0.46 -22.22
C LEU A 592 9.74 -0.54 -21.88
N ASN A 593 10.09 -1.41 -22.82
CA ASN A 593 11.22 -2.33 -22.72
C ASN A 593 12.47 -1.67 -23.33
N ILE A 594 13.58 -1.72 -22.60
CA ILE A 594 14.85 -1.10 -22.94
C ILE A 594 15.91 -2.19 -23.18
N GLU A 595 16.44 -2.24 -24.40
CA GLU A 595 17.56 -3.12 -24.76
C GLU A 595 18.69 -2.28 -25.38
N GLY A 596 19.75 -2.05 -24.60
CA GLY A 596 20.83 -1.14 -24.99
C GLY A 596 20.34 0.30 -25.11
N THR A 597 20.17 0.77 -26.35
CA THR A 597 19.61 2.09 -26.72
C THR A 597 18.28 1.98 -27.47
N THR A 598 17.75 0.77 -27.64
CA THR A 598 16.47 0.53 -28.30
C THR A 598 15.35 0.53 -27.28
N ILE A 599 14.26 1.23 -27.58
CA ILE A 599 13.02 1.24 -26.80
C ILE A 599 11.95 0.54 -27.61
N THR A 600 11.17 -0.33 -26.98
CA THR A 600 9.95 -0.90 -27.56
C THR A 600 8.81 -0.73 -26.57
N ALA A 601 7.61 -0.43 -27.07
CA ALA A 601 6.41 -0.29 -26.25
C ALA A 601 5.58 -1.56 -26.34
N ASP A 602 5.16 -2.07 -25.18
CA ASP A 602 4.20 -3.16 -25.09
C ASP A 602 2.76 -2.66 -25.29
N GLN A 603 1.80 -3.60 -25.26
CA GLN A 603 0.38 -3.28 -25.39
C GLN A 603 -0.11 -2.32 -24.30
N GLU A 604 -0.90 -1.35 -24.73
CA GLU A 604 -1.58 -0.42 -23.85
C GLU A 604 -2.64 -1.08 -22.96
N LYS A 605 -2.84 -0.48 -21.79
CA LYS A 605 -3.96 -0.75 -20.91
C LYS A 605 -4.61 0.55 -20.46
N VAL A 606 -5.89 0.69 -20.76
CA VAL A 606 -6.74 1.72 -20.16
C VAL A 606 -6.98 1.35 -18.68
N PHE A 607 -6.49 2.19 -17.77
CA PHE A 607 -6.79 2.08 -16.33
C PHE A 607 -7.95 2.98 -15.91
N ASN A 608 -8.24 4.04 -16.69
CA ASN A 608 -9.43 4.85 -16.50
C ASN A 608 -10.11 5.19 -17.82
N SER A 609 -11.39 4.83 -17.94
CA SER A 609 -12.23 5.09 -19.12
C SER A 609 -13.10 6.34 -18.94
N ASN A 610 -12.75 7.20 -18.00
CA ASN A 610 -13.34 8.51 -17.79
C ASN A 610 -12.27 9.58 -18.05
N ASN A 611 -12.68 10.84 -17.99
CA ASN A 611 -11.78 11.97 -18.11
C ASN A 611 -10.76 11.96 -16.96
N THR A 612 -9.47 11.80 -17.28
CA THR A 612 -8.39 11.52 -16.31
C THR A 612 -7.40 12.67 -16.28
N TYR A 613 -7.06 13.24 -15.11
CA TYR A 613 -6.01 14.26 -14.97
C TYR A 613 -5.04 13.93 -13.82
N ASP A 614 -3.98 14.72 -13.69
CA ASP A 614 -3.00 14.68 -12.59
C ASP A 614 -2.50 13.26 -12.30
N ILE A 615 -1.99 12.62 -13.35
CA ILE A 615 -1.52 11.24 -13.26
C ILE A 615 -0.17 11.22 -12.54
N SER A 616 -0.11 10.48 -11.43
CA SER A 616 1.12 10.26 -10.68
C SER A 616 1.34 8.76 -10.49
N VAL A 617 2.48 8.25 -10.96
CA VAL A 617 2.81 6.81 -10.88
C VAL A 617 4.11 6.58 -10.12
N THR A 618 4.10 5.57 -9.24
CA THR A 618 5.30 5.13 -8.52
C THR A 618 5.45 3.62 -8.57
N ARG A 619 6.68 3.13 -8.76
CA ARG A 619 7.03 1.71 -8.65
C ARG A 619 6.62 1.23 -7.26
N LEU A 620 6.08 0.01 -7.16
CA LEU A 620 6.00 -0.73 -5.90
C LEU A 620 7.07 -1.82 -5.89
N THR A 621 7.07 -2.67 -6.93
CA THR A 621 8.04 -3.75 -7.17
C THR A 621 8.45 -3.76 -8.64
N ASP A 622 9.30 -4.69 -9.07
CA ASP A 622 9.63 -4.87 -10.50
C ASP A 622 8.41 -5.21 -11.37
N GLU A 623 7.36 -5.75 -10.76
CA GLU A 623 6.16 -6.22 -11.46
C GLU A 623 4.88 -5.47 -11.04
N LYS A 624 5.01 -4.40 -10.24
CA LYS A 624 3.85 -3.63 -9.76
C LYS A 624 4.16 -2.15 -9.67
N ALA A 625 3.21 -1.34 -10.07
CA ALA A 625 3.21 0.09 -9.83
C ALA A 625 1.87 0.52 -9.21
N LEU A 626 1.90 1.64 -8.50
CA LEU A 626 0.71 2.33 -8.02
C LEU A 626 0.51 3.57 -8.87
N VAL A 627 -0.68 3.73 -9.45
CA VAL A 627 -1.08 4.95 -10.14
C VAL A 627 -2.18 5.64 -9.34
N CYS A 628 -2.00 6.93 -9.10
CA CYS A 628 -3.00 7.84 -8.56
C CYS A 628 -3.37 8.85 -9.64
N TYR A 629 -4.65 9.22 -9.74
CA TYR A 629 -5.15 10.14 -10.75
C TYR A 629 -6.47 10.77 -10.34
N ILE A 630 -6.83 11.87 -10.99
CA ILE A 630 -8.14 12.50 -10.88
C ILE A 630 -9.09 11.96 -11.93
N ASP A 631 -10.22 11.40 -11.50
CA ASP A 631 -11.36 11.04 -12.35
C ASP A 631 -12.39 12.18 -12.32
N VAL A 632 -12.58 12.84 -13.46
CA VAL A 632 -13.52 13.95 -13.61
C VAL A 632 -14.88 13.42 -14.07
N ASN A 633 -15.86 13.54 -13.18
CA ASN A 633 -17.26 13.28 -13.47
C ASN A 633 -18.08 14.58 -13.38
N ARG A 634 -19.24 14.61 -14.05
CA ARG A 634 -20.11 15.81 -14.15
C ARG A 634 -20.53 16.47 -12.82
N HIS A 635 -20.28 15.83 -11.68
CA HIS A 635 -20.79 16.23 -10.37
C HIS A 635 -19.74 16.41 -9.28
N ASN A 636 -18.49 15.92 -9.42
CA ASN A 636 -17.32 16.19 -8.56
C ASN A 636 -16.10 15.42 -9.12
N ASN A 637 -14.90 15.99 -8.96
CA ASN A 637 -13.64 15.27 -9.23
C ASN A 637 -13.40 14.24 -8.12
N LYS A 638 -12.69 13.14 -8.43
CA LYS A 638 -12.30 12.12 -7.45
C LYS A 638 -10.83 11.77 -7.58
N CYS A 639 -10.10 11.73 -6.47
CA CYS A 639 -8.77 11.15 -6.41
C CYS A 639 -8.90 9.64 -6.30
N ILE A 640 -8.33 8.91 -7.25
CA ILE A 640 -8.42 7.45 -7.33
C ILE A 640 -7.03 6.84 -7.36
N ALA A 641 -6.84 5.76 -6.61
CA ALA A 641 -5.66 4.92 -6.68
C ALA A 641 -5.99 3.50 -7.18
N CYS A 642 -5.11 2.93 -8.00
CA CYS A 642 -5.13 1.50 -8.31
C CYS A 642 -3.72 0.95 -8.58
N VAL A 643 -3.56 -0.36 -8.40
CA VAL A 643 -2.33 -1.08 -8.70
C VAL A 643 -2.37 -1.55 -10.16
N LEU A 644 -1.26 -1.29 -10.86
CA LEU A 644 -0.98 -1.85 -12.18
C LEU A 644 -0.03 -3.04 -11.99
N ASN A 645 -0.53 -4.27 -12.24
CA ASN A 645 0.33 -5.46 -12.24
C ASN A 645 0.91 -5.63 -13.64
N ILE A 646 2.23 -5.75 -13.70
CA ILE A 646 3.05 -5.77 -14.90
C ILE A 646 3.50 -7.21 -15.13
N THR A 647 2.53 -8.06 -15.42
CA THR A 647 2.73 -9.50 -15.64
C THR A 647 2.41 -9.87 -17.08
N LYS A 648 3.07 -10.92 -17.57
CA LYS A 648 2.58 -11.61 -18.78
C LYS A 648 1.21 -12.19 -18.44
N ASP A 649 0.27 -12.17 -19.39
CA ASP A 649 -1.06 -12.76 -19.24
C ASP A 649 -1.20 -13.89 -20.28
N PRO A 650 -0.54 -15.05 -20.08
CA PRO A 650 -0.64 -16.16 -21.01
C PRO A 650 -1.96 -16.88 -20.80
N ASN A 651 -2.42 -17.55 -21.84
CA ASN A 651 -3.44 -18.58 -21.73
C ASN A 651 -2.87 -19.98 -21.99
N GLY A 652 -1.53 -20.13 -21.97
CA GLY A 652 -0.87 -21.43 -22.02
C GLY A 652 0.65 -21.41 -21.90
N ILE A 653 1.22 -22.62 -21.91
CA ILE A 653 2.66 -22.90 -21.94
C ILE A 653 2.97 -24.04 -22.93
N ALA A 654 4.01 -23.87 -23.73
CA ALA A 654 4.42 -24.86 -24.73
C ALA A 654 5.09 -26.09 -24.10
N LEU A 655 4.69 -27.29 -24.55
CA LEU A 655 5.30 -28.55 -24.12
C LEU A 655 6.39 -29.06 -25.08
N GLN A 656 6.47 -28.47 -26.28
CA GLN A 656 7.36 -28.89 -27.36
C GLN A 656 7.93 -27.67 -28.08
N ASN A 657 9.09 -27.86 -28.71
CA ASN A 657 9.65 -26.88 -29.63
C ASN A 657 8.90 -26.95 -30.97
N GLY A 658 8.81 -25.83 -31.68
CA GLY A 658 8.37 -25.81 -33.06
C GLY A 658 8.59 -24.45 -33.72
N THR A 659 8.48 -24.44 -35.04
CA THR A 659 8.52 -23.24 -35.86
C THR A 659 7.17 -23.02 -36.54
N GLU A 660 7.02 -21.89 -37.23
CA GLU A 660 5.81 -21.54 -37.96
C GLU A 660 5.16 -22.72 -38.69
N ASN A 661 3.83 -22.74 -38.67
CA ASN A 661 2.98 -23.78 -39.25
C ASN A 661 3.09 -25.20 -38.67
N GLN A 662 4.00 -25.47 -37.73
CA GLN A 662 4.02 -26.76 -37.03
C GLN A 662 2.93 -26.82 -35.97
N THR A 663 2.36 -28.01 -35.76
CA THR A 663 1.43 -28.24 -34.64
C THR A 663 2.20 -28.81 -33.47
N ILE A 664 2.15 -28.13 -32.32
CA ILE A 664 2.85 -28.55 -31.10
C ILE A 664 1.87 -28.71 -29.94
N LYS A 665 2.25 -29.56 -28.99
CA LYS A 665 1.53 -29.73 -27.73
C LYS A 665 1.77 -28.54 -26.81
N VAL A 666 0.71 -28.08 -26.15
CA VAL A 666 0.72 -27.03 -25.13
C VAL A 666 -0.19 -27.41 -23.98
N ILE A 667 0.05 -26.85 -22.80
CA ILE A 667 -0.96 -26.76 -21.74
C ILE A 667 -1.60 -25.38 -21.87
N HIS A 668 -2.92 -25.29 -21.92
CA HIS A 668 -3.63 -24.01 -21.97
C HIS A 668 -4.71 -23.92 -20.90
N TRP A 669 -5.02 -22.71 -20.44
CA TRP A 669 -5.99 -22.41 -19.38
C TRP A 669 -6.97 -21.32 -19.80
#